data_AF-A0A2I0VYW8-F1
#
_entry.id   AF-A0A2I0VYW8-F1
#
_cell.length_a   1.000
_cell.length_b   1.000
_cell.length_c   1.000
_cell.angle_alpha   90.00
_cell.angle_beta   90.00
_cell.angle_gamma   90.00
#
_symmetry.space_group_name_H-M   'P 1'
#
loop_
_entity.id
_entity.type
_entity.pdbx_description
1 polymer ?
#
loop_
_entity_poly.entity_id
_entity_poly.type
_entity_poly.pdbx_seq_one_letter_code
_entity_poly.pdbx_strand_id
1 'polypeptide(L)'
;MGVKSTVLALIPKSKNVESISDFRPIALCNTIYKIIAKTLANHLKPIMPLLVKHNQSGFVKSRISTDNIILAKEILGLASKRSRHKFFCAKLDIRKAFDTVSREFLISRMFQKGFPHHFVNLIKACITDVNYSVLVNGALEGFFSSTSWLRQGCPLSPYLFCLVMDAFSALIDNGDFKGINVDGFSLSHLLYADDVLVFGEGTIDNCLCLKRILASFSNATGLHVKLSKSSIMFPKSVTNQEEICQILSIHNISDVITYLGIPLSFKRLKVADYIPLTDSITTKLSGWKASLLSFAGRLQFLKYTILNSIAYWIRGSIIPKTVSKFFRKVCSKFLFFGDCNAGKKLHLVSWEKVTCPKENGGLGLPSLAALQYAFNCSIITRMYNTQSPLSQWLTARYISPWKPIPSFASKFWRAVCSTAEVAREKFSFKITRNAPISFCWDHWVSNSKLEDILSMQDFNYQFPNSFSDSLVRDFISGDNWMLPSCFSILMQLNIRKVNIEEGAACLWWDNRKHYKHHDFVLDFYKNHPAVSWHNLIWKKRPALRYSCTTWLALVGGIKTAEALHHRNIQVPLTCSLYFSHQETVAHLFFGCQYSFSIIKALIPGANGFLMEPSLLQILGWLDDDDLRTVEEKAFFSLIICCCVYFIWKERNQRRFCNILNCHNSTVFCIKKAVHAKVSNWKNSSSLLGKLYAGNVSNISCSLG
;
A
#
# COMPACT_ATOMS: atom_id res chain seq x y z
N MET A 1 -6.17 41.51 -4.35
CA MET A 1 -5.97 40.74 -3.10
C MET A 1 -4.49 40.69 -2.77
N GLY A 2 -4.09 40.97 -1.53
CA GLY A 2 -2.69 40.90 -1.11
C GLY A 2 -2.15 39.45 -1.15
N VAL A 3 -0.83 39.29 -1.16
CA VAL A 3 -0.17 37.96 -1.24
C VAL A 3 -0.61 37.01 -0.12
N LYS A 4 -0.96 37.54 1.06
CA LYS A 4 -1.43 36.76 2.22
C LYS A 4 -2.95 36.53 2.26
N SER A 5 -3.74 37.16 1.38
CA SER A 5 -5.19 36.96 1.31
C SER A 5 -5.51 35.48 1.07
N THR A 6 -6.40 34.92 1.87
CA THR A 6 -6.70 33.48 1.89
C THR A 6 -8.21 33.26 1.79
N VAL A 7 -8.62 32.35 0.91
CA VAL A 7 -10.02 31.98 0.78
C VAL A 7 -10.29 30.71 1.60
N LEU A 8 -11.32 30.71 2.45
CA LEU A 8 -11.74 29.55 3.23
C LEU A 8 -12.85 28.79 2.50
N ALA A 9 -12.52 27.63 1.95
CA ALA A 9 -13.49 26.71 1.39
C ALA A 9 -13.99 25.74 2.46
N LEU A 10 -15.31 25.61 2.61
CA LEU A 10 -15.93 24.70 3.58
C LEU A 10 -16.19 23.34 2.93
N ILE A 11 -15.45 22.31 3.33
CA ILE A 11 -15.64 20.94 2.82
C ILE A 11 -16.47 20.14 3.83
N PRO A 12 -17.60 19.53 3.43
CA PRO A 12 -18.41 18.73 4.35
C PRO A 12 -17.65 17.48 4.83
N LYS A 13 -17.69 17.19 6.14
CA LYS A 13 -17.06 16.00 6.75
C LYS A 13 -17.90 14.73 6.53
N SER A 14 -19.21 14.87 6.40
CA SER A 14 -20.19 13.80 6.17
C SER A 14 -21.13 14.18 5.02
N LYS A 15 -21.90 13.22 4.50
CA LYS A 15 -22.88 13.49 3.44
C LYS A 15 -24.04 14.35 3.92
N ASN A 16 -24.47 14.15 5.15
CA ASN A 16 -25.52 14.92 5.79
C ASN A 16 -24.82 15.90 6.74
N VAL A 17 -24.93 17.20 6.43
CA VAL A 17 -24.34 18.27 7.21
C VAL A 17 -25.46 19.16 7.71
N GLU A 18 -25.58 19.25 9.03
CA GLU A 18 -26.63 20.03 9.70
C GLU A 18 -26.04 21.22 10.46
N SER A 19 -24.74 21.18 10.83
CA SER A 19 -24.07 22.25 11.54
C SER A 19 -22.80 22.74 10.86
N ILE A 20 -22.39 23.98 11.16
CA ILE A 20 -21.10 24.52 10.71
C ILE A 20 -19.90 23.70 11.22
N SER A 21 -20.07 23.01 12.35
CA SER A 21 -19.03 22.17 12.95
C SER A 21 -18.74 20.89 12.14
N ASP A 22 -19.66 20.52 11.25
CA ASP A 22 -19.53 19.38 10.33
C ASP A 22 -18.79 19.76 9.04
N PHE A 23 -18.43 21.03 8.87
CA PHE A 23 -17.52 21.45 7.81
C PHE A 23 -16.07 21.45 8.28
N ARG A 24 -15.17 21.18 7.34
CA ARG A 24 -13.72 21.33 7.48
C ARG A 24 -13.29 22.55 6.65
N PRO A 25 -12.85 23.64 7.30
CA PRO A 25 -12.35 24.79 6.56
C PRO A 25 -11.00 24.45 5.93
N ILE A 26 -10.85 24.70 4.63
CA ILE A 26 -9.59 24.59 3.89
C ILE A 26 -9.18 25.98 3.43
N ALA A 27 -7.98 26.39 3.82
CA ALA A 27 -7.36 27.64 3.45
C ALA A 27 -6.72 27.54 2.05
N LEU A 28 -7.44 28.05 1.06
CA LEU A 28 -6.95 28.26 -0.31
C LEU A 28 -6.08 29.52 -0.34
N CYS A 29 -4.78 29.30 -0.11
CA CYS A 29 -3.79 30.36 -0.14
C CYS A 29 -3.43 30.76 -1.58
N ASN A 30 -3.02 32.02 -1.79
CA ASN A 30 -2.45 32.52 -3.04
C ASN A 30 -1.25 31.67 -3.50
N THR A 31 -1.08 31.52 -4.82
CA THR A 31 0.00 30.72 -5.43
C THR A 31 1.39 31.23 -5.06
N ILE A 32 1.63 32.55 -5.07
CA ILE A 32 2.91 33.17 -4.69
C ILE A 32 3.24 32.81 -3.24
N TYR A 33 2.27 32.97 -2.33
CA TYR A 33 2.44 32.55 -0.94
C TYR A 33 2.76 31.05 -0.82
N LYS A 34 2.08 30.19 -1.60
CA LYS A 34 2.35 28.74 -1.58
C LYS A 34 3.77 28.41 -2.01
N ILE A 35 4.34 29.14 -2.97
CA ILE A 35 5.75 28.98 -3.39
C ILE A 35 6.69 29.32 -2.22
N ILE A 36 6.48 30.46 -1.56
CA ILE A 36 7.29 30.90 -0.41
C ILE A 36 7.18 29.87 0.73
N ALA A 37 5.95 29.54 1.14
CA ALA A 37 5.69 28.58 2.21
C ALA A 37 6.25 27.18 1.89
N LYS A 38 6.19 26.75 0.62
CA LYS A 38 6.75 25.48 0.17
C LYS A 38 8.27 25.47 0.23
N THR A 39 8.91 26.59 -0.11
CA THR A 39 10.36 26.77 0.00
C THR A 39 10.78 26.61 1.46
N LEU A 40 10.18 27.35 2.38
CA LEU A 40 10.45 27.22 3.82
C LEU A 40 10.19 25.79 4.35
N ALA A 41 9.10 25.16 3.91
CA ALA A 41 8.77 23.78 4.29
C ALA A 41 9.81 22.77 3.78
N ASN A 42 10.39 22.98 2.60
CA ASN A 42 11.42 22.11 2.06
C ASN A 42 12.74 22.21 2.86
N HIS A 43 13.03 23.36 3.48
CA HIS A 43 14.17 23.53 4.39
C HIS A 43 13.91 22.84 5.74
N LEU A 44 12.69 22.87 6.27
CA LEU A 44 12.32 22.16 7.51
C LEU A 44 12.31 20.64 7.36
N LYS A 45 11.79 20.14 6.24
CA LYS A 45 11.55 18.70 6.00
C LYS A 45 12.74 17.77 6.35
N PRO A 46 14.00 18.03 5.92
CA PRO A 46 15.11 17.14 6.21
C PRO A 46 15.54 17.16 7.68
N ILE A 47 15.36 18.27 8.39
CA ILE A 47 15.78 18.43 9.80
C ILE A 47 14.70 18.02 10.80
N MET A 48 13.44 17.88 10.39
CA MET A 48 12.35 17.44 11.27
C MET A 48 12.67 16.22 12.15
N PRO A 49 13.31 15.13 11.63
CA PRO A 49 13.62 13.97 12.46
C PRO A 49 14.53 14.28 13.66
N LEU A 50 15.37 15.33 13.56
CA LEU A 50 16.25 15.80 14.63
C LEU A 50 15.52 16.70 15.63
N LEU A 51 14.46 17.39 15.18
CA LEU A 51 13.73 18.38 15.96
C LEU A 51 12.62 17.79 16.82
N VAL A 52 12.00 16.68 16.37
CA VAL A 52 10.86 16.07 17.06
C VAL A 52 11.14 14.61 17.44
N LYS A 53 10.67 14.21 18.63
CA LYS A 53 10.89 12.87 19.18
C LYS A 53 10.36 11.76 18.27
N HIS A 54 10.91 10.56 18.41
CA HIS A 54 10.56 9.38 17.59
C HIS A 54 9.08 8.98 17.67
N ASN A 55 8.38 9.37 18.74
CA ASN A 55 6.95 9.11 18.94
C ASN A 55 6.04 9.92 18.00
N GLN A 56 6.58 10.97 17.34
CA GLN A 56 5.87 11.78 16.34
C GLN A 56 6.06 11.18 14.94
N SER A 57 5.07 10.43 14.46
CA SER A 57 5.14 9.82 13.11
C SER A 57 4.51 10.69 12.03
N GLY A 58 3.57 11.57 12.39
CA GLY A 58 2.87 12.42 11.43
C GLY A 58 3.78 13.48 10.80
N PHE A 59 3.71 13.63 9.47
CA PHE A 59 4.42 14.64 8.66
C PHE A 59 5.96 14.62 8.71
N VAL A 60 6.57 13.65 9.38
CA VAL A 60 8.04 13.51 9.42
C VAL A 60 8.50 12.54 8.33
N LYS A 61 9.54 12.93 7.58
CA LYS A 61 10.10 12.11 6.50
C LYS A 61 10.51 10.73 7.02
N SER A 62 10.20 9.67 6.25
CA SER A 62 10.55 8.27 6.56
C SER A 62 9.85 7.66 7.78
N ARG A 63 8.96 8.39 8.47
CA ARG A 63 8.07 7.81 9.50
C ARG A 63 6.72 7.48 8.86
N ILE A 64 6.10 6.37 9.25
CA ILE A 64 4.84 5.88 8.65
C ILE A 64 3.79 5.59 9.72
N SER A 65 2.52 5.83 9.39
CA SER A 65 1.39 5.63 10.32
C SER A 65 1.27 4.19 10.82
N THR A 66 1.59 3.22 9.98
CA THR A 66 1.40 1.79 10.28
C THR A 66 2.29 1.31 11.41
N ASP A 67 3.42 1.97 11.68
CA ASP A 67 4.26 1.68 12.84
C ASP A 67 3.52 1.92 14.14
N ASN A 68 2.89 3.09 14.25
CA ASN A 68 2.14 3.44 15.45
C ASN A 68 0.98 2.44 15.65
N ILE A 69 0.31 2.03 14.57
CA ILE A 69 -0.79 1.06 14.64
C ILE A 69 -0.29 -0.31 15.13
N ILE A 70 0.81 -0.82 14.57
CA ILE A 70 1.37 -2.12 14.96
C ILE A 70 1.89 -2.07 16.40
N LEU A 71 2.67 -1.04 16.74
CA LEU A 71 3.22 -0.87 18.07
C LEU A 71 2.12 -0.80 19.12
N ALA A 72 1.09 0.02 18.89
CA ALA A 72 -0.08 0.08 19.76
C ALA A 72 -0.74 -1.30 19.92
N LYS A 73 -0.88 -2.09 18.84
CA LYS A 73 -1.46 -3.44 18.91
C LYS A 73 -0.62 -4.43 19.69
N GLU A 74 0.70 -4.43 19.50
CA GLU A 74 1.60 -5.31 20.26
C GLU A 74 1.55 -4.99 21.75
N ILE A 75 1.54 -3.69 22.10
CA ILE A 75 1.41 -3.19 23.46
C ILE A 75 0.08 -3.61 24.10
N LEU A 76 -1.05 -3.37 23.42
CA LEU A 76 -2.38 -3.73 23.92
C LEU A 76 -2.52 -5.24 24.08
N GLY A 77 -1.98 -6.02 23.13
CA GLY A 77 -1.97 -7.47 23.18
C GLY A 77 -1.11 -8.03 24.31
N LEU A 78 -0.02 -7.38 24.67
CA LEU A 78 0.78 -7.70 25.85
C LEU A 78 0.00 -7.44 27.14
N ALA A 79 -0.55 -6.22 27.28
CA ALA A 79 -1.27 -5.79 28.47
C ALA A 79 -2.50 -6.66 28.74
N SER A 80 -3.15 -7.18 27.70
CA SER A 80 -4.29 -8.10 27.87
C SER A 80 -3.89 -9.48 28.40
N LYS A 81 -2.65 -9.93 28.23
CA LYS A 81 -2.21 -11.30 28.59
C LYS A 81 -1.57 -11.38 29.97
N ARG A 82 -0.95 -10.30 30.46
CA ARG A 82 -0.23 -10.27 31.73
C ARG A 82 -1.03 -9.49 32.76
N SER A 83 -1.54 -10.17 33.78
CA SER A 83 -2.29 -9.55 34.90
C SER A 83 -1.48 -8.48 35.65
N ARG A 84 -0.14 -8.60 35.65
CA ARG A 84 0.80 -7.64 36.26
C ARG A 84 0.76 -6.26 35.59
N HIS A 85 0.34 -6.17 34.33
CA HIS A 85 0.32 -4.90 33.60
C HIS A 85 -1.07 -4.26 33.68
N LYS A 86 -1.19 -3.22 34.51
CA LYS A 86 -2.40 -2.43 34.72
C LYS A 86 -2.32 -1.11 33.95
N PHE A 87 -2.23 -1.17 32.62
CA PHE A 87 -2.13 0.03 31.78
C PHE A 87 -3.47 0.41 31.17
N PHE A 88 -3.76 1.71 31.05
CA PHE A 88 -4.84 2.21 30.20
C PHE A 88 -4.29 2.68 28.84
N CYS A 89 -5.18 2.79 27.85
CA CYS A 89 -4.89 3.42 26.58
C CYS A 89 -5.96 4.47 26.28
N ALA A 90 -5.57 5.74 26.20
CA ALA A 90 -6.46 6.85 25.91
C ALA A 90 -6.19 7.39 24.50
N LYS A 91 -7.24 7.52 23.70
CA LYS A 91 -7.22 8.30 22.46
C LYS A 91 -7.74 9.70 22.76
N LEU A 92 -6.88 10.69 22.60
CA LEU A 92 -7.22 12.09 22.82
C LEU A 92 -7.55 12.75 21.48
N ASP A 93 -8.66 13.48 21.44
CA ASP A 93 -9.11 14.25 20.26
C ASP A 93 -8.81 15.74 20.50
N ILE A 94 -7.99 16.38 19.67
CA ILE A 94 -7.66 17.81 19.82
C ILE A 94 -8.70 18.69 19.13
N ARG A 95 -9.26 19.68 19.84
CA ARG A 95 -10.27 20.61 19.31
C ARG A 95 -9.66 21.49 18.22
N LYS A 96 -10.13 21.31 16.99
CA LYS A 96 -9.77 22.14 15.81
C LYS A 96 -8.27 22.41 15.75
N ALA A 97 -7.47 21.33 15.76
CA ALA A 97 -6.05 21.38 16.09
C ALA A 97 -5.22 22.43 15.33
N PHE A 98 -5.46 22.67 14.04
CA PHE A 98 -4.75 23.73 13.31
C PHE A 98 -5.26 25.13 13.64
N ASP A 99 -6.54 25.27 13.93
CA ASP A 99 -7.23 26.54 14.15
C ASP A 99 -7.04 27.06 15.58
N THR A 100 -6.47 26.30 16.51
CA THR A 100 -6.35 26.74 17.92
C THR A 100 -4.92 26.99 18.37
N VAL A 101 -3.94 26.74 17.49
CA VAL A 101 -2.53 26.98 17.78
C VAL A 101 -2.25 28.44 18.11
N SER A 102 -1.60 28.67 19.26
CA SER A 102 -0.97 29.94 19.62
C SER A 102 0.27 30.19 18.76
N ARG A 103 0.25 31.28 17.99
CA ARG A 103 1.38 31.70 17.15
C ARG A 103 2.55 32.17 17.99
N GLU A 104 2.29 32.84 19.10
CA GLU A 104 3.31 33.30 20.03
C GLU A 104 4.07 32.12 20.63
N PHE A 105 3.36 31.10 21.11
CA PHE A 105 3.96 29.87 21.60
C PHE A 105 4.83 29.20 20.54
N LEU A 106 4.32 29.07 19.31
CA LEU A 106 5.08 28.49 18.21
C LEU A 106 6.39 29.23 17.96
N ILE A 107 6.34 30.56 17.89
CA ILE A 107 7.54 31.38 17.65
C ILE A 107 8.54 31.21 18.81
N SER A 108 8.09 31.27 20.06
CA SER A 108 8.93 31.02 21.23
C SER A 108 9.54 29.62 21.23
N ARG A 109 8.76 28.59 20.84
CA ARG A 109 9.24 27.21 20.73
C ARG A 109 10.29 27.05 19.64
N MET A 110 10.17 27.78 18.53
CA MET A 110 11.20 27.79 17.48
C MET A 110 12.51 28.41 17.98
N PHE A 111 12.45 29.54 18.69
CA PHE A 111 13.66 30.10 19.32
C PHE A 111 14.29 29.13 20.33
N GLN A 112 13.48 28.50 21.18
CA GLN A 112 13.96 27.50 22.14
C GLN A 112 14.64 26.29 21.47
N LYS A 113 14.19 25.91 20.28
CA LYS A 113 14.79 24.83 19.47
C LYS A 113 16.05 25.27 18.71
N GLY A 114 16.52 26.51 18.89
CA GLY A 114 17.74 27.03 18.29
C GLY A 114 17.59 27.45 16.83
N PHE A 115 16.38 27.75 16.35
CA PHE A 115 16.20 28.24 14.99
C PHE A 115 16.82 29.64 14.81
N PRO A 116 17.51 29.91 13.68
CA PRO A 116 18.06 31.24 13.41
C PRO A 116 16.97 32.31 13.37
N HIS A 117 17.23 33.48 13.97
CA HIS A 117 16.27 34.58 14.04
C HIS A 117 15.70 34.97 12.68
N HIS A 118 16.53 35.03 11.65
CA HIS A 118 16.09 35.32 10.28
C HIS A 118 15.03 34.31 9.79
N PHE A 119 15.25 33.02 10.01
CA PHE A 119 14.30 31.98 9.61
C PHE A 119 12.99 32.09 10.38
N VAL A 120 13.05 32.32 11.70
CA VAL A 120 11.86 32.52 12.52
C VAL A 120 11.06 33.75 12.08
N ASN A 121 11.73 34.83 11.70
CA ASN A 121 11.09 36.04 11.18
C ASN A 121 10.39 35.81 9.84
N LEU A 122 10.97 35.01 8.93
CA LEU A 122 10.30 34.61 7.68
C LEU A 122 9.03 33.80 7.95
N ILE A 123 9.08 32.89 8.93
CA ILE A 123 7.91 32.11 9.36
C ILE A 123 6.87 33.03 9.99
N LYS A 124 7.28 33.95 10.87
CA LYS A 124 6.42 34.95 11.51
C LYS A 124 5.70 35.78 10.46
N ALA A 125 6.42 36.32 9.47
CA ALA A 125 5.85 37.09 8.36
C ALA A 125 4.84 36.28 7.53
N CYS A 126 5.07 34.97 7.41
CA CYS A 126 4.13 34.07 6.74
C CYS A 126 2.85 33.87 7.55
N ILE A 127 2.91 33.71 8.88
CA ILE A 127 1.74 33.32 9.69
C ILE A 127 0.98 34.49 10.32
N THR A 128 1.54 35.70 10.33
CA THR A 128 0.92 36.93 10.88
C THR A 128 0.21 37.76 9.82
N ASP A 129 -0.71 38.63 10.24
CA ASP A 129 -1.54 39.53 9.41
C ASP A 129 -2.13 38.82 8.18
N VAL A 130 -2.86 37.74 8.45
CA VAL A 130 -3.56 36.95 7.42
C VAL A 130 -5.03 37.33 7.43
N ASN A 131 -5.52 37.74 6.26
CA ASN A 131 -6.92 38.07 6.02
C ASN A 131 -7.63 36.94 5.29
N TYR A 132 -8.85 36.63 5.75
CA TYR A 132 -9.68 35.53 5.27
C TYR A 132 -11.01 36.03 4.70
N SER A 133 -11.47 35.36 3.65
CA SER A 133 -12.84 35.44 3.13
C SER A 133 -13.41 34.03 2.97
N VAL A 134 -14.70 33.84 3.23
CA VAL A 134 -15.34 32.51 3.13
C VAL A 134 -15.89 32.33 1.72
N LEU A 135 -15.65 31.17 1.11
CA LEU A 135 -16.25 30.82 -0.17
C LEU A 135 -17.63 30.19 0.06
N VAL A 136 -18.68 30.91 -0.29
CA VAL A 136 -20.08 30.47 -0.19
C VAL A 136 -20.68 30.44 -1.59
N ASN A 137 -21.11 29.27 -2.07
CA ASN A 137 -21.73 29.09 -3.39
C ASN A 137 -20.94 29.69 -4.57
N GLY A 138 -19.62 29.73 -4.47
CA GLY A 138 -18.73 30.29 -5.52
C GLY A 138 -18.44 31.79 -5.38
N ALA A 139 -19.11 32.49 -4.47
CA ALA A 139 -18.84 33.88 -4.12
C ALA A 139 -18.00 34.00 -2.85
N LEU A 140 -17.24 35.09 -2.74
CA LEU A 140 -16.41 35.39 -1.57
C LEU A 140 -17.18 36.31 -0.63
N GLU A 141 -17.44 35.80 0.57
CA GLU A 141 -18.22 36.48 1.59
C GLU A 141 -17.37 36.82 2.81
N GLY A 142 -17.53 38.06 3.29
CA GLY A 142 -16.84 38.57 4.46
C GLY A 142 -15.34 38.80 4.28
N PHE A 143 -14.77 39.60 5.18
CA PHE A 143 -13.34 39.85 5.26
C PHE A 143 -12.95 40.03 6.72
N PHE A 144 -12.13 39.12 7.24
CA PHE A 144 -11.71 39.17 8.65
C PHE A 144 -10.26 38.71 8.81
N SER A 145 -9.56 39.30 9.79
CA SER A 145 -8.22 38.89 10.20
C SER A 145 -8.29 37.79 11.27
N SER A 146 -7.28 36.93 11.34
CA SER A 146 -7.15 35.95 12.44
C SER A 146 -5.87 36.17 13.25
N THR A 147 -6.00 36.16 14.58
CA THR A 147 -4.91 36.34 15.56
C THR A 147 -4.23 35.03 15.94
N SER A 148 -4.93 33.91 15.87
CA SER A 148 -4.41 32.55 16.10
C SER A 148 -4.49 31.73 14.81
N TRP A 149 -4.21 30.42 14.83
CA TRP A 149 -4.44 29.49 13.71
C TRP A 149 -3.24 29.33 12.75
N LEU A 150 -3.06 28.08 12.31
CA LEU A 150 -2.27 27.67 11.17
C LEU A 150 -3.21 27.32 10.01
N ARG A 151 -2.87 27.75 8.80
CA ARG A 151 -3.71 27.54 7.62
C ARG A 151 -3.78 26.08 7.20
N GLN A 152 -4.95 25.46 7.32
CA GLN A 152 -5.17 24.10 6.84
C GLN A 152 -5.13 24.05 5.30
N GLY A 153 -4.10 23.43 4.72
CA GLY A 153 -3.83 23.43 3.27
C GLY A 153 -2.58 24.21 2.87
N CYS A 154 -1.96 24.93 3.80
CA CYS A 154 -0.63 25.51 3.63
C CYS A 154 0.45 24.40 3.73
N PRO A 155 1.45 24.37 2.82
CA PRO A 155 2.50 23.35 2.85
C PRO A 155 3.43 23.42 4.07
N LEU A 156 3.49 24.59 4.73
CA LEU A 156 4.33 24.84 5.90
C LEU A 156 3.66 24.41 7.22
N SER A 157 2.35 24.59 7.32
CA SER A 157 1.58 24.38 8.56
C SER A 157 1.74 22.99 9.20
N PRO A 158 1.83 21.86 8.46
CA PRO A 158 2.02 20.54 9.07
C PRO A 158 3.31 20.42 9.89
N TYR A 159 4.40 21.04 9.45
CA TYR A 159 5.68 21.00 10.15
C TYR A 159 5.67 21.86 11.40
N LEU A 160 5.09 23.07 11.30
CA LEU A 160 4.90 23.96 12.44
C LEU A 160 4.02 23.29 13.51
N PHE A 161 2.96 22.60 13.09
CA PHE A 161 2.10 21.86 14.02
C PHE A 161 2.87 20.75 14.76
N CYS A 162 3.76 20.03 14.08
CA CYS A 162 4.63 19.03 14.74
C CYS A 162 5.54 19.65 15.81
N LEU A 163 6.05 20.88 15.59
CA LEU A 163 6.87 21.59 16.58
C LEU A 163 6.08 21.98 17.82
N VAL A 164 4.79 22.32 17.66
CA VAL A 164 3.88 22.57 18.78
C VAL A 164 3.60 21.27 19.53
N MET A 165 3.27 20.19 18.82
CA MET A 165 3.00 18.89 19.43
C MET A 165 4.22 18.29 20.14
N ASP A 166 5.45 18.62 19.72
CA ASP A 166 6.65 18.22 20.44
C ASP A 166 6.71 18.77 21.88
N ALA A 167 6.01 19.88 22.18
CA ALA A 167 5.87 20.36 23.55
C ALA A 167 5.07 19.41 24.43
N PHE A 168 4.05 18.73 23.88
CA PHE A 168 3.33 17.68 24.61
C PHE A 168 4.27 16.53 24.99
N SER A 169 5.09 16.09 24.04
CA SER A 169 6.11 15.07 24.30
C SER A 169 7.18 15.52 25.29
N ALA A 170 7.51 16.81 25.35
CA ALA A 170 8.45 17.34 26.34
C ALA A 170 7.84 17.39 27.75
N LEU A 171 6.57 17.79 27.86
CA LEU A 171 5.85 17.84 29.15
C LEU A 171 5.64 16.46 29.75
N ILE A 172 5.35 15.44 28.92
CA ILE A 172 5.22 14.06 29.40
C ILE A 172 6.55 13.54 29.95
N ASP A 173 7.63 13.71 29.19
CA ASP A 173 8.92 13.11 29.57
C ASP A 173 9.60 13.83 30.74
N ASN A 174 9.30 15.12 30.94
CA ASN A 174 9.79 15.88 32.10
C ASN A 174 8.86 15.77 33.33
N GLY A 175 7.66 15.23 33.16
CA GLY A 175 6.72 15.02 34.26
C GLY A 175 6.87 13.63 34.87
N ASP A 176 6.21 13.40 36.01
CA ASP A 176 6.20 12.09 36.69
C ASP A 176 5.26 11.07 36.02
N PHE A 177 4.92 11.26 34.73
CA PHE A 177 3.97 10.40 34.04
C PHE A 177 4.62 9.06 33.71
N LYS A 178 4.07 7.98 34.28
CA LYS A 178 4.49 6.61 34.08
C LYS A 178 3.78 6.02 32.87
N GLY A 179 4.51 6.02 31.75
CA GLY A 179 4.14 5.29 30.55
C GLY A 179 4.32 3.79 30.69
N ILE A 180 4.34 3.08 29.56
CA ILE A 180 4.69 1.66 29.52
C ILE A 180 6.21 1.55 29.64
N ASN A 181 6.68 0.66 30.51
CA ASN A 181 8.08 0.23 30.56
C ASN A 181 8.12 -1.30 30.61
N VAL A 182 8.58 -1.93 29.52
CA VAL A 182 8.61 -3.40 29.37
C VAL A 182 9.85 -3.80 28.59
N ASP A 183 10.59 -4.78 29.11
CA ASP A 183 11.73 -5.42 28.44
C ASP A 183 12.76 -4.39 27.92
N GLY A 184 13.03 -3.33 28.70
CA GLY A 184 13.96 -2.25 28.34
C GLY A 184 13.41 -1.21 27.34
N PHE A 185 12.16 -1.34 26.91
CA PHE A 185 11.48 -0.37 26.06
C PHE A 185 10.50 0.49 26.87
N SER A 186 10.59 1.81 26.69
CA SER A 186 9.66 2.77 27.30
C SER A 186 8.86 3.54 26.26
N LEU A 187 7.55 3.66 26.48
CA LEU A 187 6.65 4.45 25.64
C LEU A 187 5.48 5.01 26.44
N SER A 188 5.30 6.34 26.37
CA SER A 188 4.19 7.04 26.99
C SER A 188 3.08 7.43 26.01
N HIS A 189 3.41 7.70 24.75
CA HIS A 189 2.44 8.21 23.78
C HIS A 189 2.87 7.98 22.32
N LEU A 190 1.91 8.02 21.40
CA LEU A 190 2.12 7.98 19.95
C LEU A 190 1.35 9.13 19.30
N LEU A 191 2.06 9.93 18.51
CA LEU A 191 1.49 11.09 17.82
C LEU A 191 1.49 10.86 16.31
N TYR A 192 0.35 11.17 15.70
CA TYR A 192 0.23 11.29 14.27
C TYR A 192 -0.58 12.54 13.95
N ALA A 193 0.11 13.68 13.87
CA ALA A 193 -0.54 14.98 13.84
C ALA A 193 -1.47 15.15 15.05
N ASP A 194 -2.77 15.35 14.81
CA ASP A 194 -3.82 15.55 15.81
C ASP A 194 -4.34 14.25 16.46
N ASP A 195 -4.06 13.09 15.86
CA ASP A 195 -4.38 11.79 16.44
C ASP A 195 -3.35 11.42 17.52
N VAL A 196 -3.74 11.54 18.79
CA VAL A 196 -2.89 11.26 19.97
C VAL A 196 -3.37 9.99 20.68
N LEU A 197 -2.45 9.03 20.85
CA LEU A 197 -2.62 7.91 21.78
C LEU A 197 -1.69 8.09 22.98
N VAL A 198 -2.22 7.89 24.18
CA VAL A 198 -1.47 7.91 25.44
C VAL A 198 -1.61 6.55 26.11
N PHE A 199 -0.51 6.00 26.58
CA PHE A 199 -0.45 4.78 27.37
C PHE A 199 0.12 5.11 28.74
N GLY A 200 -0.55 4.68 29.81
CA GLY A 200 -0.09 4.94 31.16
C GLY A 200 -0.55 3.88 32.15
N GLU A 201 0.13 3.80 33.29
CA GLU A 201 -0.31 3.02 34.45
C GLU A 201 -1.65 3.53 34.98
N GLY A 202 -2.57 2.62 35.26
CA GLY A 202 -3.92 2.87 35.79
C GLY A 202 -3.95 3.22 37.28
N THR A 203 -2.98 4.00 37.75
CA THR A 203 -2.95 4.53 39.12
C THR A 203 -3.52 5.94 39.16
N ILE A 204 -4.13 6.31 40.28
CA ILE A 204 -4.72 7.64 40.51
C ILE A 204 -3.68 8.74 40.30
N ASP A 205 -2.50 8.62 40.91
CA ASP A 205 -1.42 9.63 40.82
C ASP A 205 -0.99 9.88 39.39
N ASN A 206 -0.83 8.81 38.60
CA ASN A 206 -0.46 8.91 37.19
C ASN A 206 -1.55 9.60 36.35
N CYS A 207 -2.82 9.38 36.67
CA CYS A 207 -3.94 10.04 35.99
C CYS A 207 -4.02 11.53 36.37
N LEU A 208 -3.77 11.88 37.63
CA LEU A 208 -3.64 13.27 38.09
C LEU A 208 -2.45 13.97 37.42
N CYS A 209 -1.33 13.27 37.25
CA CYS A 209 -0.18 13.76 36.50
C CYS A 209 -0.55 14.05 35.04
N LEU A 210 -1.21 13.12 34.35
CA LEU A 210 -1.68 13.33 32.98
C LEU A 210 -2.65 14.52 32.88
N LYS A 211 -3.60 14.66 33.82
CA LYS A 211 -4.53 15.79 33.85
C LYS A 211 -3.79 17.14 33.95
N ARG A 212 -2.78 17.23 34.82
CA ARG A 212 -1.92 18.42 34.95
C ARG A 212 -1.16 18.71 33.66
N ILE A 213 -0.55 17.69 33.06
CA ILE A 213 0.17 17.82 31.77
C ILE A 213 -0.76 18.35 30.68
N LEU A 214 -1.98 17.82 30.57
CA LEU A 214 -2.96 18.27 29.58
C LEU A 214 -3.38 19.72 29.82
N ALA A 215 -3.58 20.13 31.08
CA ALA A 215 -3.90 21.50 31.43
C ALA A 215 -2.74 22.46 31.07
N SER A 216 -1.51 22.13 31.46
CA SER A 216 -0.32 22.93 31.14
C SER A 216 -0.09 23.04 29.63
N PHE A 217 -0.22 21.91 28.91
CA PHE A 217 -0.11 21.89 27.46
C PHE A 217 -1.16 22.80 26.81
N SER A 218 -2.41 22.67 27.23
CA SER A 218 -3.52 23.46 26.71
C SER A 218 -3.33 24.96 26.95
N ASN A 219 -2.93 25.33 28.16
CA ASN A 219 -2.72 26.73 28.55
C ASN A 219 -1.55 27.37 27.77
N ALA A 220 -0.47 26.63 27.55
CA ALA A 220 0.69 27.14 26.83
C ALA A 220 0.48 27.24 25.31
N THR A 221 -0.16 26.22 24.72
CA THR A 221 -0.22 26.07 23.26
C THR A 221 -1.52 26.57 22.62
N GLY A 222 -2.58 26.73 23.41
CA GLY A 222 -3.95 26.93 22.92
C GLY A 222 -4.63 25.65 22.43
N LEU A 223 -3.95 24.50 22.45
CA LEU A 223 -4.52 23.22 21.98
C LEU A 223 -5.30 22.53 23.10
N HIS A 224 -6.63 22.69 23.06
CA HIS A 224 -7.54 22.05 24.02
C HIS A 224 -7.95 20.65 23.57
N VAL A 225 -7.95 19.68 24.49
CA VAL A 225 -8.50 18.35 24.24
C VAL A 225 -10.03 18.38 24.29
N LYS A 226 -10.68 17.72 23.34
CA LYS A 226 -12.11 17.46 23.32
C LYS A 226 -12.42 16.19 24.09
N LEU A 227 -12.60 16.33 25.40
CA LEU A 227 -12.89 15.21 26.30
C LEU A 227 -14.12 14.38 25.85
N SER A 228 -15.16 15.02 25.31
CA SER A 228 -16.37 14.32 24.81
C SER A 228 -16.15 13.47 23.56
N LYS A 229 -15.09 13.72 22.78
CA LYS A 229 -14.71 12.90 21.62
C LYS A 229 -13.49 12.01 21.89
N SER A 230 -12.82 12.23 23.02
CA SER A 230 -11.74 11.39 23.49
C SER A 230 -12.34 10.10 24.05
N SER A 231 -11.58 9.01 23.99
CA SER A 231 -12.03 7.70 24.48
C SER A 231 -10.90 6.98 25.20
N ILE A 232 -11.27 6.10 26.12
CA ILE A 232 -10.32 5.35 26.93
C ILE A 232 -10.66 3.85 26.90
N MET A 233 -9.63 3.03 26.85
CA MET A 233 -9.72 1.57 26.91
C MET A 233 -8.96 1.08 28.14
N PHE A 234 -9.48 0.02 28.75
CA PHE A 234 -8.86 -0.67 29.87
C PHE A 234 -8.76 -2.18 29.59
N PRO A 235 -7.69 -2.85 30.04
CA PRO A 235 -7.65 -4.30 30.14
C PRO A 235 -8.51 -4.75 31.33
N LYS A 236 -8.92 -6.02 31.33
CA LYS A 236 -9.72 -6.61 32.43
C LYS A 236 -9.03 -6.54 33.80
N SER A 237 -7.71 -6.36 33.84
CA SER A 237 -6.91 -6.27 35.07
C SER A 237 -7.05 -4.94 35.82
N VAL A 238 -7.60 -3.90 35.19
CA VAL A 238 -7.81 -2.58 35.80
C VAL A 238 -9.23 -2.53 36.38
N THR A 239 -9.33 -2.39 37.70
CA THR A 239 -10.60 -2.41 38.44
C THR A 239 -11.13 -1.00 38.75
N ASN A 240 -10.26 0.00 38.87
CA ASN A 240 -10.57 1.40 39.18
C ASN A 240 -10.93 2.24 37.93
N GLN A 241 -11.67 1.66 36.98
CA GLN A 241 -11.94 2.31 35.69
C GLN A 241 -12.76 3.59 35.84
N GLU A 242 -13.78 3.58 36.70
CA GLU A 242 -14.67 4.71 36.92
C GLU A 242 -13.94 5.92 37.51
N GLU A 243 -13.11 5.68 38.52
CA GLU A 243 -12.29 6.71 39.17
C GLU A 243 -11.29 7.35 38.18
N ILE A 244 -10.61 6.53 37.38
CA ILE A 244 -9.72 7.04 36.32
C ILE A 244 -10.49 7.93 35.33
N CYS A 245 -11.68 7.50 34.92
CA CYS A 245 -12.52 8.24 33.99
C CYS A 245 -13.00 9.58 34.58
N GLN A 246 -13.34 9.61 35.88
CA GLN A 246 -13.71 10.84 36.58
C GLN A 246 -12.53 11.82 36.65
N ILE A 247 -11.34 11.36 37.02
CA ILE A 247 -10.13 12.19 37.12
C ILE A 247 -9.78 12.82 35.78
N LEU A 248 -9.70 12.00 34.72
CA LEU A 248 -9.37 12.45 33.37
C LEU A 248 -10.55 13.17 32.67
N SER A 249 -11.75 13.05 33.23
CA SER A 249 -13.01 13.55 32.67
C SER A 249 -13.29 13.00 31.26
N ILE A 250 -12.86 11.76 31.00
CA ILE A 250 -13.12 11.02 29.75
C ILE A 250 -14.12 9.91 30.09
N HIS A 251 -15.39 10.13 29.74
CA HIS A 251 -16.48 9.20 30.07
C HIS A 251 -16.76 8.16 28.96
N ASN A 252 -16.13 8.30 27.80
CA ASN A 252 -16.31 7.36 26.69
C ASN A 252 -15.37 6.15 26.85
N ILE A 253 -15.82 5.17 27.64
CA ILE A 253 -15.15 3.87 27.77
C ILE A 253 -15.54 3.02 26.58
N SER A 254 -14.55 2.54 25.83
CA SER A 254 -14.77 1.72 24.63
C SER A 254 -13.96 0.42 24.71
N ASP A 255 -14.54 -0.68 24.21
CA ASP A 255 -13.81 -1.94 24.03
C ASP A 255 -12.91 -1.92 22.78
N VAL A 256 -13.27 -1.07 21.80
CA VAL A 256 -12.59 -0.91 20.52
C VAL A 256 -12.50 0.58 20.18
N ILE A 257 -11.30 1.08 19.87
CA ILE A 257 -11.07 2.44 19.38
C ILE A 257 -10.54 2.40 17.95
N THR A 258 -11.04 3.28 17.09
CA THR A 258 -10.46 3.46 15.75
C THR A 258 -9.31 4.46 15.80
N TYR A 259 -8.10 4.01 15.47
CA TYR A 259 -6.89 4.83 15.38
C TYR A 259 -6.31 4.73 13.96
N LEU A 260 -6.11 5.89 13.32
CA LEU A 260 -5.60 5.98 11.95
C LEU A 260 -6.39 5.09 10.95
N GLY A 261 -7.71 5.00 11.16
CA GLY A 261 -8.61 4.21 10.32
C GLY A 261 -8.62 2.70 10.58
N ILE A 262 -7.90 2.20 11.59
CA ILE A 262 -7.84 0.77 11.94
C ILE A 262 -8.31 0.57 13.40
N PRO A 263 -9.14 -0.45 13.68
CA PRO A 263 -9.58 -0.75 15.05
C PRO A 263 -8.43 -1.28 15.91
N LEU A 264 -8.38 -0.79 17.15
CA LEU A 264 -7.51 -1.20 18.24
C LEU A 264 -8.37 -1.74 19.39
N SER A 265 -7.88 -2.78 20.07
CA SER A 265 -8.49 -3.33 21.27
C SER A 265 -7.45 -4.08 22.09
N PHE A 266 -7.66 -4.19 23.40
CA PHE A 266 -6.93 -5.14 24.25
C PHE A 266 -7.29 -6.59 23.88
N LYS A 267 -8.53 -6.81 23.41
CA LYS A 267 -9.01 -8.13 23.01
C LYS A 267 -8.65 -8.40 21.55
N ARG A 268 -8.74 -9.67 21.15
CA ARG A 268 -8.62 -10.05 19.75
C ARG A 268 -9.80 -9.46 18.95
N LEU A 269 -9.47 -8.76 17.87
CA LEU A 269 -10.47 -8.25 16.93
C LEU A 269 -11.34 -9.38 16.35
N LYS A 270 -12.65 -9.18 16.39
CA LYS A 270 -13.68 -10.05 15.85
C LYS A 270 -13.94 -9.70 14.38
N VAL A 271 -14.71 -10.55 13.70
CA VAL A 271 -15.14 -10.27 12.31
C VAL A 271 -15.96 -8.98 12.22
N ALA A 272 -16.77 -8.68 13.25
CA ALA A 272 -17.57 -7.46 13.33
C ALA A 272 -16.74 -6.17 13.25
N ASP A 273 -15.51 -6.17 13.78
CA ASP A 273 -14.64 -4.99 13.76
C ASP A 273 -14.15 -4.63 12.35
N TYR A 274 -14.34 -5.53 11.37
CA TYR A 274 -14.00 -5.32 9.96
C TYR A 274 -15.21 -4.85 9.13
N ILE A 275 -16.39 -4.69 9.72
CA ILE A 275 -17.59 -4.18 9.03
C ILE A 275 -17.33 -2.84 8.33
N PRO A 276 -16.66 -1.84 8.95
CA PRO A 276 -16.36 -0.58 8.27
C PRO A 276 -15.55 -0.75 6.97
N LEU A 277 -14.64 -1.73 6.93
CA LEU A 277 -13.88 -2.06 5.73
C LEU A 277 -14.77 -2.73 4.68
N THR A 278 -15.56 -3.73 5.08
CA THR A 278 -16.42 -4.47 4.15
C THR A 278 -17.48 -3.57 3.54
N ASP A 279 -18.04 -2.66 4.32
CA ASP A 279 -19.05 -1.69 3.87
C ASP A 279 -18.42 -0.68 2.93
N SER A 280 -17.26 -0.10 3.29
CA SER A 280 -16.54 0.83 2.41
C SER A 280 -16.23 0.21 1.04
N ILE A 281 -15.80 -1.05 1.02
CA ILE A 281 -15.52 -1.77 -0.24
C ILE A 281 -16.82 -2.04 -1.00
N THR A 282 -17.88 -2.47 -0.32
CA THR A 282 -19.17 -2.74 -0.95
C THR A 282 -19.73 -1.47 -1.57
N THR A 283 -19.76 -0.35 -0.84
CA THR A 283 -20.21 0.96 -1.35
C THR A 283 -19.40 1.42 -2.57
N LYS A 284 -18.07 1.20 -2.56
CA LYS A 284 -17.22 1.54 -3.72
C LYS A 284 -17.51 0.66 -4.94
N LEU A 285 -17.84 -0.61 -4.73
CA LEU A 285 -18.10 -1.58 -5.80
C LEU A 285 -19.54 -1.52 -6.33
N SER A 286 -20.52 -1.14 -5.51
CA SER A 286 -21.92 -1.00 -5.88
C SER A 286 -22.30 0.38 -6.43
N GLY A 287 -21.36 1.34 -6.43
CA GLY A 287 -21.62 2.68 -6.95
C GLY A 287 -21.96 2.68 -8.45
N TRP A 288 -22.90 3.54 -8.87
CA TRP A 288 -23.41 3.61 -10.25
C TRP A 288 -22.30 3.80 -11.31
N LYS A 289 -21.24 4.56 -11.00
CA LYS A 289 -20.10 4.70 -11.91
C LYS A 289 -19.34 3.39 -12.08
N ALA A 290 -19.30 2.56 -11.04
CA ALA A 290 -18.58 1.30 -11.03
C ALA A 290 -19.31 0.22 -11.86
N SER A 291 -20.65 0.21 -11.85
CA SER A 291 -21.45 -0.74 -12.64
C SER A 291 -21.35 -0.51 -14.15
N LEU A 292 -21.08 0.73 -14.58
CA LEU A 292 -20.87 1.10 -15.99
C LEU A 292 -19.46 0.78 -16.53
N LEU A 293 -18.56 0.24 -15.70
CA LEU A 293 -17.18 -0.02 -16.11
C LEU A 293 -17.05 -1.27 -16.99
N SER A 294 -16.31 -1.13 -18.09
CA SER A 294 -15.84 -2.27 -18.88
C SER A 294 -15.00 -3.24 -18.03
N PHE A 295 -14.79 -4.48 -18.48
CA PHE A 295 -13.93 -5.45 -17.79
C PHE A 295 -12.54 -4.87 -17.44
N ALA A 296 -11.91 -4.19 -18.40
CA ALA A 296 -10.61 -3.52 -18.18
C ALA A 296 -10.71 -2.35 -17.18
N GLY A 297 -11.81 -1.59 -17.22
CA GLY A 297 -12.07 -0.52 -16.24
C GLY A 297 -12.25 -1.07 -14.82
N ARG A 298 -12.98 -2.18 -14.67
CA ARG A 298 -13.17 -2.89 -13.39
C ARG A 298 -11.86 -3.44 -12.85
N LEU A 299 -11.02 -4.02 -13.72
CA LEU A 299 -9.67 -4.46 -13.36
C LEU A 299 -8.82 -3.31 -12.81
N GLN A 300 -8.82 -2.15 -13.48
CA GLN A 300 -8.10 -0.96 -13.00
C GLN A 300 -8.66 -0.43 -11.68
N PHE A 301 -9.99 -0.39 -11.54
CA PHE A 301 -10.64 0.04 -10.30
C PHE A 301 -10.28 -0.86 -9.13
N LEU A 302 -10.28 -2.17 -9.34
CA LEU A 302 -9.81 -3.14 -8.33
C LEU A 302 -8.35 -2.89 -7.96
N LYS A 303 -7.48 -2.74 -8.97
CA LYS A 303 -6.04 -2.56 -8.76
C LYS A 303 -5.69 -1.29 -7.98
N TYR A 304 -6.25 -0.15 -8.39
CA TYR A 304 -5.82 1.16 -7.88
C TYR A 304 -6.68 1.70 -6.74
N THR A 305 -7.91 1.22 -6.57
CA THR A 305 -8.82 1.72 -5.52
C THR A 305 -9.04 0.68 -4.43
N ILE A 306 -9.52 -0.51 -4.80
CA ILE A 306 -9.96 -1.52 -3.83
C ILE A 306 -8.78 -2.20 -3.16
N LEU A 307 -7.81 -2.70 -3.93
CA LEU A 307 -6.63 -3.35 -3.36
C LEU A 307 -5.80 -2.39 -2.51
N ASN A 308 -5.70 -1.11 -2.86
CA ASN A 308 -5.04 -0.12 -2.01
C ASN A 308 -5.78 0.11 -0.68
N SER A 309 -7.12 0.08 -0.68
CA SER A 309 -7.93 0.17 0.54
C SER A 309 -7.70 -1.04 1.45
N ILE A 310 -7.66 -2.26 0.87
CA ILE A 310 -7.41 -3.50 1.62
C ILE A 310 -5.96 -3.58 2.10
N ALA A 311 -5.00 -3.19 1.25
CA ALA A 311 -3.58 -3.18 1.58
C ALA A 311 -3.29 -2.29 2.80
N TYR A 312 -3.96 -1.14 2.93
CA TYR A 312 -3.83 -0.31 4.13
C TYR A 312 -4.21 -1.05 5.41
N TRP A 313 -5.29 -1.84 5.37
CA TRP A 313 -5.72 -2.66 6.50
C TRP A 313 -4.75 -3.81 6.79
N ILE A 314 -4.26 -4.50 5.75
CA ILE A 314 -3.22 -5.55 5.89
C ILE A 314 -1.98 -5.01 6.61
N ARG A 315 -1.59 -3.76 6.34
CA ARG A 315 -0.43 -3.14 6.99
C ARG A 315 -0.62 -2.87 8.49
N GLY A 316 -1.86 -2.84 8.99
CA GLY A 316 -2.14 -2.60 10.41
C GLY A 316 -2.85 -3.74 11.12
N SER A 317 -3.31 -4.78 10.42
CA SER A 317 -3.96 -5.95 11.01
C SER A 317 -3.87 -7.19 10.14
N ILE A 318 -3.85 -8.36 10.79
CA ILE A 318 -4.05 -9.64 10.10
C ILE A 318 -5.54 -9.80 9.80
N ILE A 319 -5.90 -9.81 8.52
CA ILE A 319 -7.28 -9.98 8.07
C ILE A 319 -7.77 -11.42 8.35
N PRO A 320 -8.91 -11.62 9.03
CA PRO A 320 -9.47 -12.95 9.25
C PRO A 320 -9.79 -13.68 7.94
N LYS A 321 -9.69 -15.02 7.95
CA LYS A 321 -10.02 -15.87 6.79
C LYS A 321 -11.45 -15.62 6.26
N THR A 322 -12.42 -15.41 7.15
CA THR A 322 -13.82 -15.10 6.79
C THR A 322 -13.93 -13.82 5.98
N VAL A 323 -13.25 -12.76 6.42
CA VAL A 323 -13.21 -11.45 5.73
C VAL A 323 -12.46 -11.56 4.40
N SER A 324 -11.38 -12.35 4.35
CA SER A 324 -10.65 -12.63 3.11
C SER A 324 -11.52 -13.36 2.07
N LYS A 325 -12.32 -14.35 2.50
CA LYS A 325 -13.29 -15.04 1.63
C LYS A 325 -14.36 -14.08 1.10
N PHE A 326 -14.83 -13.15 1.94
CA PHE A 326 -15.74 -12.09 1.52
C PHE A 326 -15.13 -11.23 0.40
N PHE A 327 -13.91 -10.70 0.56
CA PHE A 327 -13.28 -9.87 -0.48
C PHE A 327 -13.07 -10.61 -1.78
N ARG A 328 -12.60 -11.87 -1.71
CA ARG A 328 -12.49 -12.74 -2.89
C ARG A 328 -13.83 -12.85 -3.62
N LYS A 329 -14.92 -13.12 -2.91
CA LYS A 329 -16.26 -13.28 -3.50
C LYS A 329 -16.73 -12.00 -4.18
N VAL A 330 -16.66 -10.87 -3.46
CA VAL A 330 -17.17 -9.58 -3.93
C VAL A 330 -16.32 -9.02 -5.08
N CYS A 331 -14.99 -9.12 -5.00
CA CYS A 331 -14.09 -8.67 -6.06
C CYS A 331 -14.21 -9.53 -7.33
N SER A 332 -14.36 -10.85 -7.20
CA SER A 332 -14.57 -11.74 -8.35
C SER A 332 -15.89 -11.42 -9.06
N LYS A 333 -16.99 -11.33 -8.31
CA LYS A 333 -18.31 -10.99 -8.86
C LYS A 333 -18.28 -9.64 -9.57
N PHE A 334 -17.67 -8.63 -8.95
CA PHE A 334 -17.52 -7.32 -9.57
C PHE A 334 -16.71 -7.42 -10.88
N LEU A 335 -15.52 -8.02 -10.86
CA LEU A 335 -14.63 -8.10 -12.03
C LEU A 335 -15.30 -8.78 -13.23
N PHE A 336 -16.05 -9.87 -13.00
CA PHE A 336 -16.67 -10.63 -14.09
C PHE A 336 -18.06 -10.11 -14.46
N PHE A 337 -18.92 -9.76 -13.50
CA PHE A 337 -20.34 -9.46 -13.76
C PHE A 337 -20.73 -7.98 -13.65
N GLY A 338 -19.88 -7.14 -13.06
CA GLY A 338 -20.12 -5.69 -12.95
C GLY A 338 -21.02 -5.34 -11.77
N ASP A 339 -21.36 -6.37 -10.99
CA ASP A 339 -22.24 -6.30 -9.85
C ASP A 339 -21.68 -7.22 -8.77
N CYS A 340 -21.38 -6.65 -7.60
CA CYS A 340 -20.87 -7.38 -6.45
C CYS A 340 -21.93 -8.26 -5.77
N ASN A 341 -23.21 -7.94 -5.98
CA ASN A 341 -24.37 -8.64 -5.45
C ASN A 341 -24.92 -9.67 -6.43
N ALA A 342 -24.35 -9.76 -7.62
CA ALA A 342 -24.77 -10.70 -8.67
C ALA A 342 -25.00 -12.09 -8.06
N GLY A 343 -26.12 -12.72 -8.42
CA GLY A 343 -26.47 -14.08 -8.00
C GLY A 343 -25.47 -15.14 -8.48
N LYS A 344 -25.88 -16.40 -8.54
CA LYS A 344 -25.03 -17.47 -9.08
C LYS A 344 -24.84 -17.29 -10.59
N LYS A 345 -23.86 -16.47 -10.99
CA LYS A 345 -23.40 -16.34 -12.37
C LYS A 345 -22.06 -17.07 -12.54
N LEU A 346 -21.90 -17.74 -13.68
CA LEU A 346 -20.70 -18.53 -13.98
C LEU A 346 -19.58 -17.65 -14.57
N HIS A 347 -18.40 -17.67 -13.96
CA HIS A 347 -17.13 -17.22 -14.54
C HIS A 347 -16.20 -18.43 -14.68
N LEU A 348 -15.46 -18.52 -15.79
CA LEU A 348 -14.69 -19.72 -16.15
C LEU A 348 -13.25 -19.72 -15.62
N VAL A 349 -12.77 -18.58 -15.12
CA VAL A 349 -11.42 -18.42 -14.56
C VAL A 349 -11.49 -18.34 -13.04
N SER A 350 -10.64 -19.07 -12.34
CA SER A 350 -10.54 -19.01 -10.88
C SER A 350 -10.00 -17.66 -10.40
N TRP A 351 -10.38 -17.25 -9.19
CA TRP A 351 -9.88 -15.99 -8.61
C TRP A 351 -8.38 -16.08 -8.32
N GLU A 352 -7.90 -17.27 -7.94
CA GLU A 352 -6.50 -17.58 -7.72
C GLU A 352 -5.67 -17.25 -8.97
N LYS A 353 -6.10 -17.72 -10.15
CA LYS A 353 -5.42 -17.43 -11.42
C LYS A 353 -5.46 -15.94 -11.76
N VAL A 354 -6.59 -15.27 -11.53
CA VAL A 354 -6.69 -13.81 -11.69
C VAL A 354 -5.65 -13.07 -10.85
N THR A 355 -5.42 -13.54 -9.62
CA THR A 355 -4.52 -12.89 -8.67
C THR A 355 -3.03 -13.17 -8.88
N CYS A 356 -2.67 -13.99 -9.86
CA CYS A 356 -1.27 -14.20 -10.20
C CYS A 356 -0.68 -12.98 -10.95
N PRO A 357 0.64 -12.79 -10.90
CA PRO A 357 1.35 -11.90 -11.82
C PRO A 357 1.07 -12.27 -13.28
N LYS A 358 1.28 -11.30 -14.16
CA LYS A 358 1.10 -11.51 -15.61
C LYS A 358 2.02 -12.59 -16.15
N GLU A 359 3.25 -12.66 -15.63
CA GLU A 359 4.28 -13.66 -15.94
C GLU A 359 3.81 -15.09 -15.64
N ASN A 360 2.99 -15.28 -14.60
CA ASN A 360 2.38 -16.58 -14.25
C ASN A 360 0.98 -16.76 -14.86
N GLY A 361 0.63 -15.94 -15.86
CA GLY A 361 -0.63 -16.00 -16.60
C GLY A 361 -1.85 -15.41 -15.89
N GLY A 362 -1.67 -14.58 -14.87
CA GLY A 362 -2.76 -13.82 -14.22
C GLY A 362 -2.96 -12.41 -14.79
N LEU A 363 -3.74 -11.58 -14.07
CA LEU A 363 -4.02 -10.19 -14.45
C LEU A 363 -3.14 -9.16 -13.71
N GLY A 364 -2.26 -9.61 -12.80
CA GLY A 364 -1.41 -8.74 -12.00
C GLY A 364 -2.16 -8.01 -10.87
N LEU A 365 -3.18 -8.66 -10.31
CA LEU A 365 -3.84 -8.26 -9.07
C LEU A 365 -3.25 -9.07 -7.91
N PRO A 366 -2.41 -8.52 -7.02
CA PRO A 366 -1.82 -9.33 -5.95
C PRO A 366 -2.90 -9.93 -5.03
N SER A 367 -2.72 -11.21 -4.67
CA SER A 367 -3.57 -11.86 -3.67
C SER A 367 -3.37 -11.23 -2.28
N LEU A 368 -4.35 -11.40 -1.39
CA LEU A 368 -4.24 -10.91 -0.01
C LEU A 368 -3.06 -11.55 0.74
N ALA A 369 -2.77 -12.82 0.45
CA ALA A 369 -1.61 -13.53 1.01
C ALA A 369 -0.29 -12.94 0.50
N ALA A 370 -0.18 -12.64 -0.80
CA ALA A 370 0.99 -11.99 -1.37
C ALA A 370 1.20 -10.57 -0.80
N LEU A 371 0.11 -9.82 -0.57
CA LEU A 371 0.18 -8.52 0.09
C LEU A 371 0.64 -8.62 1.55
N GLN A 372 0.17 -9.62 2.30
CA GLN A 372 0.61 -9.87 3.67
C GLN A 372 2.09 -10.27 3.71
N TYR A 373 2.53 -11.16 2.81
CA TYR A 373 3.93 -11.56 2.68
C TYR A 373 4.82 -10.35 2.39
N ALA A 374 4.48 -9.56 1.37
CA ALA A 374 5.24 -8.37 1.00
C ALA A 374 5.30 -7.33 2.13
N PHE A 375 4.21 -7.20 2.89
CA PHE A 375 4.20 -6.33 4.05
C PHE A 375 5.12 -6.84 5.18
N ASN A 376 5.09 -8.15 5.46
CA ASN A 376 5.97 -8.75 6.45
C ASN A 376 7.45 -8.57 6.05
N CYS A 377 7.82 -8.77 4.78
CA CYS A 377 9.17 -8.46 4.27
C CYS A 377 9.54 -6.98 4.49
N SER A 378 8.58 -6.07 4.28
CA SER A 378 8.77 -4.65 4.54
C SER A 378 9.00 -4.34 6.03
N ILE A 379 8.31 -5.03 6.93
CA ILE A 379 8.50 -4.89 8.38
C ILE A 379 9.88 -5.42 8.80
N ILE A 380 10.26 -6.61 8.33
CA ILE A 380 11.58 -7.19 8.61
C ILE A 380 12.66 -6.19 8.18
N THR A 381 12.60 -5.69 6.95
CA THR A 381 13.62 -4.76 6.47
C THR A 381 13.66 -3.46 7.27
N ARG A 382 12.51 -2.97 7.74
CA ARG A 382 12.43 -1.74 8.54
C ARG A 382 12.85 -1.92 9.99
N MET A 383 12.68 -3.11 10.56
CA MET A 383 13.20 -3.45 11.89
C MET A 383 14.72 -3.24 11.94
N TYR A 384 15.42 -3.60 10.87
CA TYR A 384 16.87 -3.46 10.77
C TYR A 384 17.32 -2.08 10.27
N ASN A 385 16.68 -1.54 9.21
CA ASN A 385 17.17 -0.34 8.52
C ASN A 385 16.58 0.99 9.04
N THR A 386 15.66 0.99 9.99
CA THR A 386 14.98 2.22 10.46
C THR A 386 14.95 2.29 11.97
N GLN A 387 15.34 3.43 12.53
CA GLN A 387 15.18 3.71 13.97
C GLN A 387 13.77 4.28 14.26
N SER A 388 12.79 3.39 14.40
CA SER A 388 11.43 3.73 14.85
C SER A 388 11.09 3.10 16.20
N PRO A 389 10.10 3.63 16.94
CA PRO A 389 9.65 3.00 18.18
C PRO A 389 9.21 1.54 17.97
N LEU A 390 8.64 1.22 16.80
CA LEU A 390 8.31 -0.16 16.44
C LEU A 390 9.57 -1.04 16.30
N SER A 391 10.60 -0.57 15.59
CA SER A 391 11.85 -1.32 15.43
C SER A 391 12.52 -1.61 16.78
N GLN A 392 12.52 -0.63 17.69
CA GLN A 392 13.08 -0.77 19.03
C GLN A 392 12.26 -1.77 19.85
N TRP A 393 10.93 -1.69 19.80
CA TRP A 393 10.05 -2.66 20.46
C TRP A 393 10.27 -4.09 19.96
N LEU A 394 10.35 -4.30 18.64
CA LEU A 394 10.55 -5.63 18.07
C LEU A 394 11.93 -6.20 18.43
N THR A 395 12.97 -5.36 18.40
CA THR A 395 14.33 -5.76 18.78
C THR A 395 14.39 -6.09 20.28
N ALA A 396 13.88 -5.23 21.15
CA ALA A 396 13.90 -5.45 22.60
C ALA A 396 13.14 -6.72 23.01
N ARG A 397 12.00 -6.99 22.35
CA ARG A 397 11.10 -8.08 22.74
C ARG A 397 11.44 -9.42 22.11
N TYR A 398 11.92 -9.41 20.88
CA TYR A 398 12.08 -10.62 20.07
C TYR A 398 13.48 -10.80 19.50
N ILE A 399 14.30 -9.74 19.45
CA ILE A 399 15.71 -9.70 19.00
C ILE A 399 15.87 -9.96 17.51
N SER A 400 15.37 -11.09 17.01
CA SER A 400 15.47 -11.51 15.61
C SER A 400 14.20 -12.26 15.17
N PRO A 401 13.73 -12.08 13.93
CA PRO A 401 12.65 -12.88 13.38
C PRO A 401 13.05 -14.33 13.09
N TRP A 402 14.36 -14.66 13.10
CA TRP A 402 14.89 -16.02 12.93
C TRP A 402 15.20 -16.75 14.25
N LYS A 403 14.97 -16.08 15.40
CA LYS A 403 14.99 -16.70 16.73
C LYS A 403 13.77 -17.63 16.90
N PRO A 404 13.90 -18.78 17.60
CA PRO A 404 12.76 -19.63 17.93
C PRO A 404 11.59 -18.83 18.53
N ILE A 405 10.40 -19.05 17.97
CA ILE A 405 9.23 -18.22 18.27
C ILE A 405 8.80 -18.44 19.73
N PRO A 406 8.77 -17.39 20.58
CA PRO A 406 8.36 -17.55 21.97
C PRO A 406 6.86 -17.85 22.09
N SER A 407 6.47 -18.59 23.12
CA SER A 407 5.07 -18.96 23.39
C SER A 407 4.13 -17.75 23.51
N PHE A 408 4.63 -16.65 24.08
CA PHE A 408 3.89 -15.41 24.25
C PHE A 408 3.74 -14.56 22.98
N ALA A 409 4.43 -14.90 21.89
CA ALA A 409 4.45 -14.15 20.64
C ALA A 409 3.04 -13.81 20.14
N SER A 410 2.91 -12.62 19.54
CA SER A 410 1.67 -12.22 18.91
C SER A 410 1.46 -12.97 17.58
N LYS A 411 0.22 -12.94 17.07
CA LYS A 411 -0.05 -13.51 15.73
C LYS A 411 0.68 -12.74 14.63
N PHE A 412 0.86 -11.44 14.83
CA PHE A 412 1.64 -10.59 13.94
C PHE A 412 3.09 -11.06 13.89
N TRP A 413 3.75 -11.19 15.04
CA TRP A 413 5.13 -11.63 15.09
C TRP A 413 5.33 -13.03 14.50
N ARG A 414 4.42 -13.97 14.80
CA ARG A 414 4.45 -15.31 14.18
C ARG A 414 4.39 -15.27 12.65
N ALA A 415 3.56 -14.39 12.08
CA ALA A 415 3.47 -14.22 10.64
C ALA A 415 4.75 -13.61 10.06
N VAL A 416 5.39 -12.67 10.79
CA VAL A 416 6.68 -12.09 10.43
C VAL A 416 7.77 -13.15 10.42
N CYS A 417 7.94 -13.94 11.49
CA CYS A 417 8.91 -15.04 11.56
C CYS A 417 8.71 -16.06 10.43
N SER A 418 7.47 -16.50 10.20
CA SER A 418 7.15 -17.42 9.10
C SER A 418 7.52 -16.85 7.73
N THR A 419 7.39 -15.53 7.54
CA THR A 419 7.80 -14.88 6.29
C THR A 419 9.32 -14.75 6.20
N ALA A 420 9.99 -14.45 7.32
CA ALA A 420 11.45 -14.35 7.39
C ALA A 420 12.13 -15.68 7.01
N GLU A 421 11.56 -16.81 7.43
CA GLU A 421 12.10 -18.13 7.09
C GLU A 421 11.92 -18.45 5.59
N VAL A 422 10.74 -18.20 5.04
CA VAL A 422 10.45 -18.41 3.60
C VAL A 422 11.32 -17.52 2.70
N ALA A 423 11.63 -16.31 3.15
CA ALA A 423 12.39 -15.30 2.42
C ALA A 423 13.87 -15.25 2.80
N ARG A 424 14.39 -16.19 3.61
CA ARG A 424 15.71 -16.13 4.23
C ARG A 424 16.84 -15.85 3.23
N GLU A 425 16.86 -16.61 2.13
CA GLU A 425 17.86 -16.51 1.06
C GLU A 425 17.84 -15.15 0.32
N LYS A 426 16.72 -14.42 0.40
CA LYS A 426 16.60 -13.09 -0.21
C LYS A 426 17.12 -11.99 0.70
N PHE A 427 17.24 -12.23 2.00
CA PHE A 427 17.77 -11.27 2.95
C PHE A 427 19.28 -11.43 3.07
N SER A 428 20.01 -10.33 2.88
CA SER A 428 21.47 -10.29 2.97
C SER A 428 21.90 -9.20 3.96
N PHE A 429 22.75 -9.56 4.92
CA PHE A 429 23.20 -8.64 5.96
C PHE A 429 24.50 -7.93 5.55
N LYS A 430 24.53 -6.63 5.82
CA LYS A 430 25.72 -5.78 5.78
C LYS A 430 25.97 -5.26 7.19
N ILE A 431 27.13 -5.59 7.75
CA ILE A 431 27.46 -5.23 9.12
C ILE A 431 27.82 -3.75 9.17
N THR A 432 27.12 -3.01 10.03
CA THR A 432 27.41 -1.61 10.31
C THR A 432 27.55 -1.43 11.82
N ARG A 433 28.31 -0.42 12.24
CA ARG A 433 28.67 -0.20 13.67
C ARG A 433 27.47 -0.19 14.62
N ASN A 434 26.31 0.26 14.15
CA ASN A 434 25.09 0.44 14.96
C ASN A 434 23.93 -0.48 14.54
N ALA A 435 24.19 -1.51 13.74
CA ALA A 435 23.11 -2.37 13.24
C ALA A 435 22.48 -3.19 14.38
N PRO A 436 21.14 -3.24 14.49
CA PRO A 436 20.45 -4.08 15.47
C PRO A 436 20.38 -5.54 14.99
N ILE A 437 21.53 -6.12 14.65
CA ILE A 437 21.66 -7.50 14.17
C ILE A 437 21.90 -8.40 15.36
N SER A 438 21.14 -9.48 15.47
CA SER A 438 21.38 -10.51 16.48
C SER A 438 22.68 -11.24 16.18
N PHE A 439 23.54 -11.37 17.19
CA PHE A 439 24.80 -12.08 17.03
C PHE A 439 24.58 -13.56 16.67
N CYS A 440 23.60 -14.21 17.31
CA CYS A 440 23.38 -15.65 17.19
C CYS A 440 22.36 -16.04 16.10
N TRP A 441 21.23 -15.32 16.04
CA TRP A 441 20.05 -15.79 15.33
C TRP A 441 19.95 -15.31 13.87
N ASP A 442 20.60 -14.18 13.55
CA ASP A 442 20.61 -13.63 12.20
C ASP A 442 21.68 -14.31 11.35
N HIS A 443 21.37 -14.57 10.08
CA HIS A 443 22.27 -15.28 9.17
C HIS A 443 23.33 -14.36 8.54
N TRP A 444 24.06 -13.62 9.35
CA TRP A 444 24.96 -12.54 8.90
C TRP A 444 26.40 -13.01 8.60
N VAL A 445 26.80 -14.22 9.00
CA VAL A 445 28.09 -14.83 8.65
C VAL A 445 27.88 -15.82 7.52
N SER A 446 28.43 -15.56 6.33
CA SER A 446 28.31 -16.44 5.15
C SER A 446 26.86 -16.86 4.82
N ASN A 447 25.88 -15.99 5.06
CA ASN A 447 24.44 -16.28 4.93
C ASN A 447 23.94 -17.47 5.78
N SER A 448 24.62 -17.78 6.88
CA SER A 448 24.27 -18.86 7.82
C SER A 448 24.20 -18.31 9.24
N LYS A 449 23.42 -18.97 10.11
CA LYS A 449 23.43 -18.65 11.54
C LYS A 449 24.75 -19.10 12.13
N LEU A 450 25.19 -18.43 13.19
CA LEU A 450 26.43 -18.81 13.85
C LEU A 450 26.36 -20.23 14.43
N GLU A 451 25.20 -20.61 14.96
CA GLU A 451 24.90 -21.97 15.44
C GLU A 451 25.00 -23.02 14.32
N ASP A 452 24.52 -22.71 13.10
CA ASP A 452 24.58 -23.62 11.96
C ASP A 452 26.03 -23.88 11.52
N ILE A 453 26.89 -22.85 11.59
CA ILE A 453 28.32 -22.98 11.26
C ILE A 453 29.03 -23.86 12.29
N LEU A 454 28.70 -23.72 13.57
CA LEU A 454 29.32 -24.46 14.67
C LEU A 454 28.90 -25.92 14.71
N SER A 455 27.61 -26.21 14.52
CA SER A 455 27.09 -27.59 14.50
C SER A 455 27.62 -28.43 13.35
N MET A 456 28.03 -27.82 12.23
CA MET A 456 28.71 -28.52 11.14
C MET A 456 30.17 -28.90 11.44
N GLN A 457 30.78 -28.32 12.47
CA GLN A 457 32.22 -28.40 12.71
C GLN A 457 32.57 -29.09 14.03
N ASP A 458 31.71 -29.01 15.04
CA ASP A 458 31.88 -29.69 16.32
C ASP A 458 30.51 -30.05 16.93
N PHE A 459 30.16 -31.34 16.89
CA PHE A 459 28.86 -31.85 17.36
C PHE A 459 28.62 -31.64 18.86
N ASN A 460 29.68 -31.38 19.65
CA ASN A 460 29.58 -31.19 21.10
C ASN A 460 29.68 -29.72 21.54
N TYR A 461 29.90 -28.79 20.62
CA TYR A 461 30.03 -27.37 20.97
C TYR A 461 28.64 -26.74 21.21
N GLN A 462 28.30 -26.54 22.48
CA GLN A 462 27.14 -25.72 22.85
C GLN A 462 27.54 -24.26 22.86
N PHE A 463 26.86 -23.46 22.03
CA PHE A 463 27.05 -22.02 22.04
C PHE A 463 26.65 -21.47 23.43
N PRO A 464 27.46 -20.62 24.07
CA PRO A 464 27.16 -20.18 25.42
C PRO A 464 25.84 -19.40 25.46
N ASN A 465 24.88 -19.87 26.27
CA ASN A 465 23.57 -19.22 26.44
C ASN A 465 23.68 -17.75 26.88
N SER A 466 24.81 -17.35 27.48
CA SER A 466 25.09 -15.98 27.90
C SER A 466 25.08 -14.96 26.75
N PHE A 467 25.30 -15.40 25.50
CA PHE A 467 25.35 -14.52 24.33
C PHE A 467 24.12 -14.61 23.42
N SER A 468 23.11 -15.42 23.78
CA SER A 468 21.94 -15.67 22.92
C SER A 468 21.16 -14.41 22.57
N ASP A 469 21.23 -13.41 23.44
CA ASP A 469 20.50 -12.15 23.32
C ASP A 469 21.41 -10.96 22.97
N SER A 470 22.70 -11.20 22.72
CA SER A 470 23.67 -10.18 22.32
C SER A 470 23.47 -9.73 20.88
N LEU A 471 23.81 -8.46 20.61
CA LEU A 471 23.80 -7.88 19.28
C LEU A 471 25.22 -7.83 18.71
N VAL A 472 25.33 -7.85 17.38
CA VAL A 472 26.62 -7.77 16.67
C VAL A 472 27.39 -6.51 17.05
N ARG A 473 26.70 -5.37 17.22
CA ARG A 473 27.30 -4.10 17.63
C ARG A 473 28.01 -4.16 19.00
N ASP A 474 27.63 -5.10 19.87
CA ASP A 474 28.21 -5.22 21.21
C ASP A 474 29.65 -5.79 21.13
N PHE A 475 30.03 -6.35 19.98
CA PHE A 475 31.35 -6.92 19.68
C PHE A 475 32.16 -6.08 18.68
N ILE A 476 31.76 -4.82 18.43
CA ILE A 476 32.46 -3.92 17.50
C ILE A 476 32.97 -2.70 18.28
N SER A 477 34.26 -2.40 18.17
CA SER A 477 34.87 -1.16 18.68
C SER A 477 35.66 -0.49 17.55
N GLY A 478 35.21 0.71 17.16
CA GLY A 478 35.71 1.37 15.94
C GLY A 478 35.38 0.53 14.71
N ASP A 479 36.42 0.07 14.01
CA ASP A 479 36.33 -0.83 12.85
C ASP A 479 36.89 -2.23 13.13
N ASN A 480 37.06 -2.58 14.40
CA ASN A 480 37.64 -3.85 14.82
C ASN A 480 36.64 -4.71 15.58
N TRP A 481 36.75 -6.02 15.37
CA TRP A 481 36.00 -7.05 16.09
C TRP A 481 36.62 -7.31 17.46
N MET A 482 35.84 -7.09 18.51
CA MET A 482 36.17 -7.38 19.92
C MET A 482 35.46 -8.66 20.35
N LEU A 483 36.06 -9.80 20.01
CA LEU A 483 35.48 -11.12 20.28
C LEU A 483 36.00 -11.71 21.61
N PRO A 484 35.11 -12.26 22.47
CA PRO A 484 35.51 -13.01 23.66
C PRO A 484 36.49 -14.15 23.36
N SER A 485 37.44 -14.38 24.27
CA SER A 485 38.42 -15.47 24.17
C SER A 485 37.82 -16.87 24.27
N CYS A 486 36.59 -17.00 24.79
CA CYS A 486 35.85 -18.26 24.84
C CYS A 486 35.34 -18.73 23.46
N PHE A 487 35.44 -17.89 22.43
CA PHE A 487 35.07 -18.23 21.07
C PHE A 487 36.17 -19.05 20.41
N SER A 488 35.80 -20.15 19.74
CA SER A 488 36.77 -21.00 19.03
C SER A 488 37.54 -20.18 17.98
N ILE A 489 38.81 -20.54 17.75
CA ILE A 489 39.70 -19.84 16.79
C ILE A 489 39.03 -19.74 15.42
N LEU A 490 38.38 -20.82 14.98
CA LEU A 490 37.73 -20.86 13.67
C LEU A 490 36.52 -19.90 13.59
N MET A 491 35.74 -19.78 14.67
CA MET A 491 34.64 -18.82 14.74
C MET A 491 35.16 -17.38 14.66
N GLN A 492 36.23 -17.08 15.39
CA GLN A 492 36.87 -15.77 15.33
C GLN A 492 37.38 -15.47 13.91
N LEU A 493 37.97 -16.44 13.21
CA LEU A 493 38.42 -16.29 11.83
C LEU A 493 37.26 -16.04 10.86
N ASN A 494 36.14 -16.75 11.00
CA ASN A 494 34.97 -16.55 10.13
C ASN A 494 34.30 -15.19 10.36
N ILE A 495 34.20 -14.74 11.62
CA ILE A 495 33.66 -13.41 11.94
C ILE A 495 34.58 -12.31 11.42
N ARG A 496 35.90 -12.43 11.62
CA ARG A 496 36.88 -11.42 11.17
C ARG A 496 36.95 -11.25 9.65
N LYS A 497 36.49 -12.24 8.86
CA LYS A 497 36.34 -12.10 7.40
C LYS A 497 35.19 -11.18 6.99
N VAL A 498 34.25 -10.90 7.89
CA VAL A 498 33.11 -10.03 7.59
C VAL A 498 33.54 -8.58 7.74
N ASN A 499 33.48 -7.84 6.62
CA ASN A 499 33.79 -6.42 6.59
C ASN A 499 32.72 -5.61 7.34
N ILE A 500 33.17 -4.68 8.17
CA ILE A 500 32.34 -3.66 8.80
C ILE A 500 32.26 -2.48 7.82
N GLU A 501 31.07 -2.22 7.27
CA GLU A 501 30.85 -1.18 6.28
C GLU A 501 30.33 0.13 6.93
N GLU A 502 30.76 1.28 6.41
CA GLU A 502 30.13 2.57 6.70
C GLU A 502 28.89 2.76 5.83
N GLY A 503 27.69 2.71 6.42
CA GLY A 503 26.46 2.82 5.66
C GLY A 503 25.18 2.76 6.50
N ALA A 504 24.08 3.25 5.92
CA ALA A 504 22.81 3.42 6.64
C ALA A 504 21.86 2.20 6.62
N ALA A 505 22.07 1.21 5.73
CA ALA A 505 21.16 0.07 5.58
C ALA A 505 21.91 -1.25 5.77
N CYS A 506 21.57 -1.97 6.83
CA CYS A 506 22.19 -3.22 7.24
C CYS A 506 21.49 -4.47 6.68
N LEU A 507 20.25 -4.37 6.21
CA LEU A 507 19.55 -5.49 5.57
C LEU A 507 19.18 -5.16 4.12
N TRP A 508 19.70 -5.94 3.19
CA TRP A 508 19.48 -5.80 1.75
C TRP A 508 18.54 -6.91 1.25
N TRP A 509 17.85 -6.62 0.15
CA TRP A 509 16.99 -7.61 -0.52
C TRP A 509 17.62 -8.03 -1.84
N ASP A 510 17.92 -9.31 -2.00
CA ASP A 510 18.44 -9.89 -3.25
C ASP A 510 19.71 -9.14 -3.70
N ASN A 511 20.62 -8.92 -2.75
CA ASN A 511 21.85 -8.12 -2.88
C ASN A 511 21.65 -6.67 -3.38
N ARG A 512 20.44 -6.13 -3.26
CA ARG A 512 20.12 -4.74 -3.63
C ARG A 512 19.74 -3.92 -2.40
N LYS A 513 20.45 -2.80 -2.22
CA LYS A 513 20.11 -1.75 -1.25
C LYS A 513 18.76 -1.08 -1.56
N HIS A 514 18.43 -0.95 -2.84
CA HIS A 514 17.20 -0.30 -3.30
C HIS A 514 16.30 -1.33 -3.99
N TYR A 515 15.18 -1.62 -3.34
CA TYR A 515 14.14 -2.52 -3.83
C TYR A 515 12.78 -1.83 -3.72
N LYS A 516 11.79 -2.34 -4.46
CA LYS A 516 10.41 -1.85 -4.44
C LYS A 516 9.54 -2.87 -3.71
N HIS A 517 8.47 -2.39 -3.06
CA HIS A 517 7.48 -3.29 -2.45
C HIS A 517 6.88 -4.31 -3.44
N HIS A 518 6.87 -3.99 -4.74
CA HIS A 518 6.45 -4.91 -5.79
C HIS A 518 7.36 -6.15 -5.91
N ASP A 519 8.65 -6.02 -5.60
CA ASP A 519 9.61 -7.12 -5.72
C ASP A 519 9.29 -8.23 -4.71
N PHE A 520 8.86 -7.87 -3.50
CA PHE A 520 8.37 -8.84 -2.51
C PHE A 520 7.10 -9.57 -2.95
N VAL A 521 6.21 -8.87 -3.69
CA VAL A 521 4.99 -9.49 -4.22
C VAL A 521 5.35 -10.52 -5.28
N LEU A 522 6.33 -10.22 -6.16
CA LEU A 522 6.79 -11.18 -7.17
C LEU A 522 7.45 -12.40 -6.54
N ASP A 523 8.26 -12.21 -5.49
CA ASP A 523 8.93 -13.30 -4.78
C ASP A 523 7.94 -14.31 -4.17
N PHE A 524 6.78 -13.86 -3.68
CA PHE A 524 5.71 -14.77 -3.24
C PHE A 524 5.25 -15.75 -4.35
N TYR A 525 5.32 -15.34 -5.61
CA TYR A 525 4.94 -16.15 -6.77
C TYR A 525 6.12 -16.85 -7.46
N LYS A 526 7.34 -16.81 -6.89
CA LYS A 526 8.56 -17.34 -7.55
C LYS A 526 8.46 -18.81 -8.00
N ASN A 527 7.73 -19.62 -7.25
CA ASN A 527 7.54 -21.05 -7.54
C ASN A 527 6.36 -21.32 -8.51
N HIS A 528 5.65 -20.29 -8.96
CA HIS A 528 4.58 -20.48 -9.93
C HIS A 528 5.18 -20.57 -11.34
N PRO A 529 4.68 -21.47 -12.21
CA PRO A 529 5.20 -21.60 -13.57
C PRO A 529 4.98 -20.30 -14.34
N ALA A 530 6.02 -19.85 -15.04
CA ALA A 530 5.91 -18.76 -15.99
C ALA A 530 5.24 -19.26 -17.28
N VAL A 531 4.38 -18.43 -17.87
CA VAL A 531 3.75 -18.74 -19.16
C VAL A 531 4.56 -18.09 -20.28
N SER A 532 4.82 -18.80 -21.37
CA SER A 532 5.60 -18.26 -22.51
C SER A 532 4.92 -17.05 -23.18
N TRP A 533 3.60 -16.97 -23.11
CA TRP A 533 2.82 -15.97 -23.85
C TRP A 533 2.63 -14.62 -23.15
N HIS A 534 3.06 -14.46 -21.89
CA HIS A 534 2.77 -13.23 -21.14
C HIS A 534 3.39 -11.99 -21.83
N ASN A 535 4.62 -12.12 -22.31
CA ASN A 535 5.33 -11.06 -23.02
C ASN A 535 4.70 -10.75 -24.37
N LEU A 536 3.97 -11.69 -24.98
CA LEU A 536 3.30 -11.51 -26.26
C LEU A 536 2.07 -10.61 -26.13
N ILE A 537 1.29 -10.72 -25.05
CA ILE A 537 0.03 -9.95 -24.85
C ILE A 537 0.25 -8.67 -24.07
N TRP A 538 1.18 -8.70 -23.12
CA TRP A 538 1.44 -7.59 -22.21
C TRP A 538 2.64 -6.74 -22.64
N LYS A 539 2.86 -6.59 -23.96
CA LYS A 539 3.88 -5.72 -24.55
C LYS A 539 3.73 -4.26 -24.08
N LYS A 540 4.77 -3.45 -24.31
CA LYS A 540 4.80 -2.02 -23.99
C LYS A 540 3.59 -1.32 -24.63
N ARG A 541 2.81 -0.59 -23.81
CA ARG A 541 1.55 0.10 -24.19
C ARG A 541 0.39 -0.82 -24.59
N PRO A 542 -0.02 -1.78 -23.73
CA PRO A 542 -1.11 -2.68 -24.07
C PRO A 542 -2.44 -1.92 -24.05
N ALA A 543 -3.31 -2.20 -25.02
CA ALA A 543 -4.69 -1.78 -24.96
C ALA A 543 -5.48 -2.75 -24.07
N LEU A 544 -5.55 -2.45 -22.76
CA LEU A 544 -6.07 -3.35 -21.73
C LEU A 544 -7.41 -4.01 -22.09
N ARG A 545 -8.33 -3.30 -22.75
CA ARG A 545 -9.60 -3.87 -23.22
C ARG A 545 -9.39 -5.10 -24.10
N TYR A 546 -8.50 -5.00 -25.08
CA TYR A 546 -8.23 -6.05 -26.07
C TYR A 546 -7.32 -7.14 -25.48
N SER A 547 -6.29 -6.74 -24.74
CA SER A 547 -5.39 -7.67 -24.05
C SER A 547 -6.12 -8.54 -23.02
N CYS A 548 -7.10 -8.00 -22.27
CA CYS A 548 -7.87 -8.79 -21.31
C CYS A 548 -8.76 -9.83 -21.99
N THR A 549 -9.34 -9.52 -23.16
CA THR A 549 -10.14 -10.51 -23.91
C THR A 549 -9.26 -11.60 -24.49
N THR A 550 -8.07 -11.25 -24.98
CA THR A 550 -7.07 -12.22 -25.46
C THR A 550 -6.56 -13.11 -24.31
N TRP A 551 -6.31 -12.51 -23.14
CA TRP A 551 -6.00 -13.26 -21.93
C TRP A 551 -7.12 -14.25 -21.58
N LEU A 552 -8.38 -13.82 -21.59
CA LEU A 552 -9.53 -14.71 -21.38
C LEU A 552 -9.56 -15.86 -22.41
N ALA A 553 -9.22 -15.61 -23.67
CA ALA A 553 -9.16 -16.66 -24.68
C ALA A 553 -8.10 -17.72 -24.33
N LEU A 554 -6.89 -17.30 -23.93
CA LEU A 554 -5.79 -18.20 -23.62
C LEU A 554 -5.99 -19.02 -22.34
N VAL A 555 -6.64 -18.45 -21.31
CA VAL A 555 -6.86 -19.15 -20.05
C VAL A 555 -8.17 -19.95 -20.01
N GLY A 556 -8.85 -20.12 -21.15
CA GLY A 556 -10.15 -20.80 -21.22
C GLY A 556 -11.29 -20.05 -20.51
N GLY A 557 -11.14 -18.73 -20.38
CA GLY A 557 -12.09 -17.83 -19.72
C GLY A 557 -13.29 -17.43 -20.57
N ILE A 558 -13.23 -17.66 -21.89
CA ILE A 558 -14.29 -17.33 -22.85
C ILE A 558 -15.35 -18.44 -22.89
N LYS A 559 -16.62 -18.05 -22.93
CA LYS A 559 -17.78 -18.96 -22.97
C LYS A 559 -18.10 -19.44 -24.39
N THR A 560 -17.18 -20.20 -24.98
CA THR A 560 -17.44 -20.90 -26.25
C THR A 560 -18.50 -21.99 -26.06
N ALA A 561 -19.13 -22.44 -27.14
CA ALA A 561 -20.14 -23.50 -27.08
C ALA A 561 -19.57 -24.79 -26.47
N GLU A 562 -18.37 -25.19 -26.88
CA GLU A 562 -17.62 -26.31 -26.31
C GLU A 562 -17.40 -26.15 -24.80
N ALA A 563 -16.93 -24.98 -24.36
CA ALA A 563 -16.66 -24.72 -22.94
C ALA A 563 -17.94 -24.74 -22.07
N LEU A 564 -19.09 -24.39 -22.65
CA LEU A 564 -20.39 -24.47 -21.99
C LEU A 564 -20.91 -25.92 -21.97
N HIS A 565 -20.72 -26.67 -23.06
CA HIS A 565 -21.13 -28.07 -23.15
C HIS A 565 -20.36 -28.97 -22.19
N HIS A 566 -19.05 -28.80 -22.03
CA HIS A 566 -18.24 -29.48 -21.00
C HIS A 566 -18.72 -29.22 -19.56
N ARG A 567 -19.59 -28.23 -19.36
CA ARG A 567 -20.19 -27.88 -18.06
C ARG A 567 -21.67 -28.20 -18.00
N ASN A 568 -22.15 -29.08 -18.90
CA ASN A 568 -23.53 -29.53 -19.01
C ASN A 568 -24.53 -28.38 -19.28
N ILE A 569 -24.09 -27.31 -19.93
CA ILE A 569 -24.97 -26.22 -20.37
C ILE A 569 -25.30 -26.45 -21.85
N GLN A 570 -26.57 -26.76 -22.13
CA GLN A 570 -27.05 -27.06 -23.47
C GLN A 570 -27.06 -25.80 -24.34
N VAL A 571 -26.22 -25.79 -25.38
CA VAL A 571 -26.13 -24.72 -26.36
C VAL A 571 -25.74 -25.29 -27.73
N PRO A 572 -26.15 -24.68 -28.86
CA PRO A 572 -25.71 -25.11 -30.19
C PRO A 572 -24.18 -25.14 -30.31
N LEU A 573 -23.61 -26.28 -30.69
CA LEU A 573 -22.17 -26.50 -30.81
C LEU A 573 -21.57 -25.87 -32.07
N THR A 574 -22.39 -25.58 -33.08
CA THR A 574 -21.93 -25.02 -34.35
C THR A 574 -21.47 -23.56 -34.20
N CYS A 575 -20.40 -23.23 -34.92
CA CYS A 575 -19.82 -21.89 -34.96
C CYS A 575 -20.77 -20.89 -35.62
N SER A 576 -21.18 -19.83 -34.92
CA SER A 576 -22.09 -18.81 -35.47
C SER A 576 -21.48 -17.90 -36.55
N LEU A 577 -20.18 -18.05 -36.84
CA LEU A 577 -19.49 -17.25 -37.86
C LEU A 577 -19.55 -17.89 -39.26
N TYR A 578 -19.48 -19.22 -39.34
CA TYR A 578 -19.34 -19.98 -40.59
C TYR A 578 -20.22 -21.26 -40.63
N PHE A 579 -20.93 -21.59 -39.55
CA PHE A 579 -21.96 -22.62 -39.42
C PHE A 579 -21.59 -24.08 -39.73
N SER A 580 -20.32 -24.40 -39.98
CA SER A 580 -19.89 -25.75 -40.40
C SER A 580 -19.12 -26.56 -39.36
N HIS A 581 -18.40 -25.92 -38.44
CA HIS A 581 -17.54 -26.59 -37.46
C HIS A 581 -17.96 -26.31 -36.02
N GLN A 582 -17.48 -27.13 -35.08
CA GLN A 582 -17.70 -26.93 -33.66
C GLN A 582 -16.98 -25.65 -33.16
N GLU A 583 -17.66 -24.91 -32.29
CA GLU A 583 -17.15 -23.64 -31.75
C GLU A 583 -16.17 -23.87 -30.59
N THR A 584 -14.90 -24.07 -30.95
CA THR A 584 -13.75 -24.10 -30.04
C THR A 584 -13.00 -22.75 -30.06
N VAL A 585 -12.10 -22.48 -29.10
CA VAL A 585 -11.29 -21.25 -29.10
C VAL A 585 -10.37 -21.19 -30.33
N ALA A 586 -9.74 -22.32 -30.67
CA ALA A 586 -8.85 -22.43 -31.83
C ALA A 586 -9.60 -22.18 -33.14
N HIS A 587 -10.75 -22.84 -33.34
CA HIS A 587 -11.59 -22.64 -34.51
C HIS A 587 -12.13 -21.21 -34.57
N LEU A 588 -12.71 -20.69 -33.48
CA LEU A 588 -13.39 -19.39 -33.48
C LEU A 588 -12.47 -18.24 -33.92
N PHE A 589 -11.25 -18.20 -33.41
CA PHE A 589 -10.35 -17.07 -33.69
C PHE A 589 -9.42 -17.28 -34.88
N PHE A 590 -9.05 -18.53 -35.19
CA PHE A 590 -8.00 -18.78 -36.18
C PHE A 590 -8.36 -19.86 -37.22
N GLY A 591 -9.13 -20.88 -36.85
CA GLY A 591 -9.55 -21.94 -37.79
C GLY A 591 -10.80 -21.63 -38.62
N CYS A 592 -11.53 -20.56 -38.30
CA CYS A 592 -12.76 -20.19 -39.00
C CYS A 592 -12.44 -19.33 -40.23
N GLN A 593 -12.98 -19.68 -41.40
CA GLN A 593 -12.73 -18.95 -42.65
C GLN A 593 -13.04 -17.45 -42.52
N TYR A 594 -14.13 -17.11 -41.84
CA TYR A 594 -14.47 -15.71 -41.55
C TYR A 594 -13.37 -14.98 -40.76
N SER A 595 -12.87 -15.61 -39.70
CA SER A 595 -11.85 -15.05 -38.80
C SER A 595 -10.48 -14.97 -39.47
N PHE A 596 -10.11 -15.99 -40.25
CA PHE A 596 -8.82 -16.04 -40.93
C PHE A 596 -8.74 -15.01 -42.07
N SER A 597 -9.84 -14.77 -42.79
CA SER A 597 -9.92 -13.68 -43.78
C SER A 597 -9.69 -12.30 -43.16
N ILE A 598 -10.16 -12.06 -41.93
CA ILE A 598 -9.88 -10.82 -41.19
C ILE A 598 -8.38 -10.69 -40.89
N ILE A 599 -7.74 -11.78 -40.45
CA ILE A 599 -6.31 -11.79 -40.12
C ILE A 599 -5.47 -11.55 -41.37
N LYS A 600 -5.76 -12.24 -42.48
CA LYS A 600 -5.09 -12.04 -43.77
C LYS A 600 -5.18 -10.60 -44.27
N ALA A 601 -6.35 -9.97 -44.12
CA ALA A 601 -6.56 -8.58 -44.52
C ALA A 601 -5.80 -7.55 -43.67
N LEU A 602 -5.43 -7.90 -42.43
CA LEU A 602 -4.74 -7.00 -41.49
C LEU A 602 -3.24 -7.26 -41.39
N ILE A 603 -2.79 -8.49 -41.70
CA ILE A 603 -1.41 -8.94 -41.61
C ILE A 603 -1.07 -9.67 -42.93
N PRO A 604 -0.54 -8.96 -43.94
CA PRO A 604 -0.30 -9.54 -45.27
C PRO A 604 0.60 -10.79 -45.25
N GLY A 605 1.58 -10.85 -44.35
CA GLY A 605 2.44 -12.02 -44.17
C GLY A 605 1.71 -13.29 -43.70
N ALA A 606 0.48 -13.17 -43.19
CA ALA A 606 -0.32 -14.34 -42.81
C ALA A 606 -0.83 -15.15 -44.03
N ASN A 607 -0.68 -14.64 -45.25
CA ASN A 607 -0.99 -15.41 -46.46
C ASN A 607 -0.06 -16.60 -46.68
N GLY A 608 1.13 -16.61 -46.05
CA GLY A 608 2.10 -17.72 -46.16
C GLY A 608 1.80 -18.94 -45.27
N PHE A 609 0.77 -18.89 -44.42
CA PHE A 609 0.40 -20.05 -43.59
C PHE A 609 -0.31 -21.11 -44.45
N LEU A 610 0.29 -22.30 -44.53
CA LEU A 610 -0.27 -23.48 -45.21
C LEU A 610 -1.45 -24.12 -44.45
N MET A 611 -1.44 -24.01 -43.12
CA MET A 611 -2.48 -24.51 -42.21
C MET A 611 -2.92 -23.39 -41.27
N GLU A 612 -4.14 -23.42 -40.74
CA GLU A 612 -4.62 -22.41 -39.80
C GLU A 612 -3.84 -22.46 -38.47
N PRO A 613 -3.04 -21.42 -38.15
CA PRO A 613 -2.20 -21.43 -36.96
C PRO A 613 -3.01 -21.11 -35.69
N SER A 614 -2.63 -21.66 -34.55
CA SER A 614 -3.17 -21.27 -33.25
C SER A 614 -2.80 -19.83 -32.85
N LEU A 615 -3.52 -19.27 -31.86
CA LEU A 615 -3.24 -17.94 -31.29
C LEU A 615 -1.77 -17.77 -30.88
N LEU A 616 -1.20 -18.79 -30.25
CA LEU A 616 0.19 -18.76 -29.78
C LEU A 616 1.18 -18.89 -30.92
N GLN A 617 0.88 -19.69 -31.95
CA GLN A 617 1.73 -19.81 -33.13
C GLN A 617 1.81 -18.50 -33.92
N ILE A 618 0.69 -17.80 -34.13
CA ILE A 618 0.73 -16.47 -34.77
C ILE A 618 1.47 -15.47 -33.90
N LEU A 619 1.19 -15.41 -32.59
CA LEU A 619 1.85 -14.45 -31.71
C LEU A 619 3.37 -14.73 -31.61
N GLY A 620 3.78 -16.00 -31.58
CA GLY A 620 5.18 -16.41 -31.61
C GLY A 620 5.84 -16.04 -32.93
N TRP A 621 5.27 -16.44 -34.07
CA TRP A 621 5.74 -16.06 -35.41
C TRP A 621 5.87 -14.54 -35.58
N LEU A 622 4.99 -13.77 -34.95
CA LEU A 622 5.06 -12.31 -34.99
C LEU A 622 6.21 -11.73 -34.15
N ASP A 623 6.61 -12.43 -33.08
CA ASP A 623 7.62 -12.01 -32.12
C ASP A 623 9.03 -12.53 -32.45
N ASP A 624 9.13 -13.67 -33.13
CA ASP A 624 10.40 -14.34 -33.49
C ASP A 624 11.12 -13.68 -34.68
N ASP A 625 10.47 -12.74 -35.38
CA ASP A 625 11.08 -11.99 -36.47
C ASP A 625 12.06 -10.94 -35.92
N ASP A 626 13.36 -11.25 -35.93
CA ASP A 626 14.45 -10.40 -35.42
C ASP A 626 14.62 -9.09 -36.19
N LEU A 627 14.12 -9.01 -37.43
CA LEU A 627 14.15 -7.78 -38.22
C LEU A 627 13.14 -6.74 -37.72
N ARG A 628 12.17 -7.14 -36.88
CA ARG A 628 11.17 -6.23 -36.34
C ARG A 628 11.66 -5.49 -35.10
N THR A 629 11.45 -4.18 -35.11
CA THR A 629 11.63 -3.34 -33.93
C THR A 629 10.68 -3.74 -32.81
N VAL A 630 11.03 -3.39 -31.57
CA VAL A 630 10.19 -3.64 -30.38
C VAL A 630 8.81 -2.98 -30.54
N GLU A 631 8.75 -1.79 -31.16
CA GLU A 631 7.49 -1.11 -31.47
C GLU A 631 6.62 -1.86 -32.47
N GLU A 632 7.22 -2.47 -33.50
CA GLU A 632 6.48 -3.27 -34.50
C GLU A 632 5.94 -4.57 -33.90
N LYS A 633 6.75 -5.27 -33.09
CA LYS A 633 6.30 -6.45 -32.35
C LYS A 633 5.10 -6.09 -31.44
N ALA A 634 5.14 -4.94 -30.77
CA ALA A 634 4.02 -4.44 -29.96
C ALA A 634 2.79 -4.05 -30.81
N PHE A 635 3.01 -3.49 -32.01
CA PHE A 635 1.95 -3.11 -32.94
C PHE A 635 1.19 -4.33 -33.48
N PHE A 636 1.89 -5.36 -33.95
CA PHE A 636 1.23 -6.58 -34.44
C PHE A 636 0.53 -7.35 -33.31
N SER A 637 1.12 -7.41 -32.12
CA SER A 637 0.44 -7.93 -30.92
C SER A 637 -0.87 -7.19 -30.62
N LEU A 638 -0.89 -5.85 -30.75
CA LEU A 638 -2.09 -5.05 -30.60
C LEU A 638 -3.15 -5.41 -31.65
N ILE A 639 -2.76 -5.57 -32.93
CA ILE A 639 -3.67 -5.99 -34.01
C ILE A 639 -4.32 -7.33 -33.65
N ILE A 640 -3.53 -8.34 -33.28
CA ILE A 640 -4.06 -9.66 -32.91
C ILE A 640 -5.01 -9.56 -31.72
N CYS A 641 -4.67 -8.78 -30.69
CA CYS A 641 -5.56 -8.56 -29.56
C CYS A 641 -6.88 -7.89 -29.99
N CYS A 642 -6.84 -6.94 -30.92
CA CYS A 642 -8.02 -6.33 -31.51
C CYS A 642 -8.85 -7.35 -32.30
N CYS A 643 -8.22 -8.20 -33.12
CA CYS A 643 -8.90 -9.26 -33.86
C CYS A 643 -9.69 -10.18 -32.91
N VAL A 644 -9.04 -10.70 -31.87
CA VAL A 644 -9.68 -11.56 -30.86
C VAL A 644 -10.88 -10.84 -30.22
N TYR A 645 -10.74 -9.56 -29.88
CA TYR A 645 -11.83 -8.78 -29.30
C TYR A 645 -13.03 -8.60 -30.24
N PHE A 646 -12.79 -8.16 -31.48
CA PHE A 646 -13.85 -7.84 -32.43
C PHE A 646 -14.51 -9.10 -33.01
N ILE A 647 -13.75 -10.17 -33.23
CA ILE A 647 -14.30 -11.49 -33.60
C ILE A 647 -15.20 -12.03 -32.48
N TRP A 648 -14.76 -11.93 -31.22
CA TRP A 648 -15.59 -12.33 -30.08
C TRP A 648 -16.87 -11.49 -29.97
N LYS A 649 -16.77 -10.18 -30.23
CA LYS A 649 -17.93 -9.28 -30.24
C LYS A 649 -18.91 -9.66 -31.35
N GLU A 650 -18.42 -9.86 -32.57
CA GLU A 650 -19.24 -10.24 -33.73
C GLU A 650 -19.95 -11.57 -33.50
N ARG A 651 -19.24 -12.59 -33.01
CA ARG A 651 -19.86 -13.88 -32.64
C ARG A 651 -21.01 -13.69 -31.67
N ASN A 652 -20.84 -12.87 -30.63
CA ASN A 652 -21.91 -12.62 -29.66
C ASN A 652 -23.08 -11.84 -30.26
N GLN A 653 -22.81 -10.89 -31.18
CA GLN A 653 -23.86 -10.15 -31.88
C GLN A 653 -24.70 -11.07 -32.77
N ARG A 654 -24.08 -11.98 -33.51
CA ARG A 654 -24.80 -12.99 -34.31
C ARG A 654 -25.64 -13.91 -33.43
N ARG A 655 -25.05 -14.43 -32.36
CA ARG A 655 -25.68 -15.44 -31.51
C ARG A 655 -26.82 -14.91 -30.62
N PHE A 656 -26.71 -13.68 -30.13
CA PHE A 656 -27.65 -13.13 -29.14
C PHE A 656 -28.47 -11.95 -29.64
N CYS A 657 -28.06 -11.29 -30.73
CA CYS A 657 -28.75 -10.11 -31.25
C CYS A 657 -29.20 -10.26 -32.71
N ASN A 658 -28.87 -11.38 -33.37
CA ASN A 658 -29.17 -11.63 -34.78
C ASN A 658 -28.63 -10.55 -35.75
N ILE A 659 -27.51 -9.90 -35.38
CA ILE A 659 -26.84 -8.89 -36.21
C ILE A 659 -25.67 -9.57 -36.92
N LEU A 660 -25.65 -9.50 -38.26
CA LEU A 660 -24.66 -10.14 -39.12
C LEU A 660 -23.83 -9.06 -39.83
N ASN A 661 -22.55 -8.93 -39.49
CA ASN A 661 -21.62 -8.11 -40.25
C ASN A 661 -20.74 -8.98 -41.14
N CYS A 662 -20.40 -8.47 -42.34
CA CYS A 662 -19.39 -9.10 -43.18
C CYS A 662 -17.97 -8.88 -42.62
N HIS A 663 -17.02 -9.68 -43.10
CA HIS A 663 -15.64 -9.62 -42.63
C HIS A 663 -15.02 -8.23 -42.88
N ASN A 664 -15.36 -7.56 -43.99
CA ASN A 664 -14.89 -6.21 -44.32
C ASN A 664 -15.31 -5.15 -43.29
N SER A 665 -16.55 -5.19 -42.82
CA SER A 665 -17.03 -4.28 -41.75
C SER A 665 -16.27 -4.50 -40.44
N THR A 666 -15.95 -5.76 -40.11
CA THR A 666 -15.16 -6.09 -38.92
C THR A 666 -13.71 -5.62 -39.05
N VAL A 667 -13.09 -5.80 -40.23
CA VAL A 667 -11.75 -5.27 -40.55
C VAL A 667 -11.73 -3.75 -40.40
N PHE A 668 -12.73 -3.04 -40.92
CA PHE A 668 -12.83 -1.59 -40.77
C PHE A 668 -12.89 -1.15 -39.30
N CYS A 669 -13.68 -1.84 -38.47
CA CYS A 669 -13.76 -1.57 -37.04
C CYS A 669 -12.42 -1.81 -36.32
N ILE A 670 -11.70 -2.87 -36.68
CA ILE A 670 -10.36 -3.16 -36.14
C ILE A 670 -9.37 -2.07 -36.57
N LYS A 671 -9.34 -1.70 -37.86
CA LYS A 671 -8.46 -0.64 -38.38
C LYS A 671 -8.70 0.68 -37.63
N LYS A 672 -9.96 1.09 -37.44
CA LYS A 672 -10.32 2.29 -36.67
C LYS A 672 -9.83 2.23 -35.21
N ALA A 673 -9.98 1.08 -34.56
CA ALA A 673 -9.54 0.88 -33.18
C ALA A 673 -8.02 0.91 -33.01
N VAL A 674 -7.29 0.27 -33.93
CA VAL A 674 -5.82 0.29 -33.97
C VAL A 674 -5.33 1.70 -34.27
N HIS A 675 -5.91 2.38 -35.26
CA HIS A 675 -5.59 3.76 -35.62
C HIS A 675 -5.70 4.70 -34.42
N ALA A 676 -6.84 4.69 -33.72
CA ALA A 676 -7.06 5.52 -32.54
C ALA A 676 -6.09 5.25 -31.37
N LYS A 677 -5.46 4.07 -31.32
CA LYS A 677 -4.46 3.74 -30.28
C LYS A 677 -3.04 4.05 -30.70
N VAL A 678 -2.73 3.90 -31.98
CA VAL A 678 -1.39 4.07 -32.54
C VAL A 678 -1.12 5.53 -32.91
N SER A 679 -2.15 6.36 -33.13
CA SER A 679 -2.00 7.80 -33.44
C SER A 679 -1.10 8.56 -32.45
N ASN A 680 -1.10 8.14 -31.18
CA ASN A 680 -0.31 8.76 -30.11
C ASN A 680 1.11 8.17 -29.98
N TRP A 681 1.53 7.31 -30.90
CA TRP A 681 2.86 6.69 -30.90
C TRP A 681 3.83 7.53 -31.72
N LYS A 682 5.12 7.51 -31.37
CA LYS A 682 6.14 8.33 -32.03
C LYS A 682 6.30 7.99 -33.52
N ASN A 683 6.16 6.71 -33.90
CA ASN A 683 6.30 6.21 -35.27
C ASN A 683 4.93 5.86 -35.89
N SER A 684 3.88 6.61 -35.56
CA SER A 684 2.51 6.27 -35.93
C SER A 684 2.29 6.20 -37.45
N SER A 685 2.87 7.11 -38.22
CA SER A 685 2.74 7.16 -39.69
C SER A 685 3.25 5.89 -40.38
N SER A 686 4.46 5.44 -40.02
CA SER A 686 5.06 4.21 -40.56
C SER A 686 4.26 2.96 -40.21
N LEU A 687 3.85 2.83 -38.93
CA LEU A 687 3.06 1.68 -38.45
C LEU A 687 1.67 1.63 -39.10
N LEU A 688 1.01 2.78 -39.25
CA LEU A 688 -0.28 2.86 -39.93
C LEU A 688 -0.14 2.60 -41.42
N GLY A 689 0.95 3.04 -42.06
CA GLY A 689 1.29 2.66 -43.43
C GLY A 689 1.24 1.14 -43.62
N LYS A 690 1.82 0.37 -42.69
CA LYS A 690 1.77 -1.11 -42.71
C LYS A 690 0.37 -1.70 -42.52
N LEU A 691 -0.53 -1.02 -41.81
CA LEU A 691 -1.93 -1.44 -41.62
C LEU A 691 -2.78 -1.29 -42.89
N TYR A 692 -2.47 -0.29 -43.71
CA TYR A 692 -3.25 0.09 -44.89
C TYR A 692 -2.59 -0.33 -46.22
N ALA A 693 -1.30 -0.68 -46.22
CA ALA A 693 -0.55 -1.08 -47.41
C ALA A 693 -1.11 -2.30 -48.15
N GLY A 694 -1.90 -3.16 -47.49
CA GLY A 694 -2.56 -4.31 -48.12
C GLY A 694 -3.77 -3.98 -49.04
N ASN A 695 -4.17 -2.71 -49.16
CA ASN A 695 -5.36 -2.30 -49.92
C ASN A 695 -5.06 -1.45 -51.18
N VAL A 696 -3.81 -1.26 -51.58
CA VAL A 696 -3.46 -0.33 -52.68
C VAL A 696 -3.84 -0.88 -54.08
N SER A 697 -4.34 -2.10 -54.21
CA SER A 697 -4.74 -2.66 -55.51
C SER A 697 -6.23 -2.54 -55.87
N ASN A 698 -7.10 -1.87 -55.09
CA ASN A 698 -8.54 -1.83 -55.41
C ASN A 698 -9.30 -0.52 -55.08
N ILE A 699 -8.63 0.63 -55.04
CA ILE A 699 -9.32 1.94 -55.00
C ILE A 699 -8.77 2.83 -56.11
N SER A 700 -9.12 2.47 -57.33
CA SER A 700 -9.13 3.36 -58.49
C SER A 700 -10.38 3.06 -59.30
N CYS A 701 -11.54 3.41 -58.75
CA CYS A 701 -12.75 3.70 -59.52
C CYS A 701 -13.80 4.35 -58.60
N SER A 702 -14.47 5.36 -59.17
CA SER A 702 -15.58 6.15 -58.63
C SER A 702 -15.30 7.08 -57.44
N LEU A 703 -14.74 8.25 -57.75
CA LEU A 703 -15.26 9.56 -57.31
C LEU A 703 -14.91 10.57 -58.42
N GLY A 704 -15.77 10.59 -59.44
CA GLY A 704 -16.09 11.76 -60.24
C GLY A 704 -17.48 12.22 -59.84
#